data_AF-A0A3C0T9A6-F1
#
_entry.id   AF-A0A3C0T9A6-F1
#
_cell.length_a   1.000
_cell.length_b   1.000
_cell.length_c   1.000
_cell.angle_alpha   90.00
_cell.angle_beta   90.00
_cell.angle_gamma   90.00
#
_symmetry.space_group_name_H-M   'P 1'
#
loop_
_entity.id
_entity.type
_entity.pdbx_description
1 polymer ?
#
loop_
_entity_poly.entity_id
_entity_poly.type
_entity_poly.pdbx_seq_one_letter_code
_entity_poly.pdbx_strand_id
1 'polypeptide(L)'
;FGLGEAVVSGQVTPDTYIVDRQTLEARETILGAKDQMIVSDGNQGTRMEQVTDAQKNQSSLADSHLGELASVALQIEKEFDGVPQDIEWAISAGKLWLLQSRPITNLPASPPNDVSWPEIPDAQLLKRQVAENMPDPLSPLFQDLYLKGLFDSQKWPEGWKWEGIHTRNWLKNFVVTTVNGYAYQPIYHSGADEWKGVMDKLAKKQKSQPWYKTLTGALSNKYFIDELKGGPFHFVYLMAKFYRSFKPYPVLKYWEDVQLPTYLAGIERWDKLDPTRATGDELLQGLRDLSLTEAKYWHALRGVIGTAKATDGGFQYFLEENAPDEGMISGTFLSGFPSRTLDAEMAMREIAAGIRENPSLYELTIVTSAARLLAALGNHADGNVTKQVIESYLHDYGRQVFNLDFVEPTLEEAPEPFAMSLKAMVRNPGQEPAVRQKQLRKTRRSKMWQAMKFFKGGKRIDFLQAYWTARINYPTREEALFYMGLAWSTFRPWALELGQRLVEVGTFNQADDIYYVSSDDLEAAIAARANDQALPELGQQAQEQRELRALRFRMDAPPAIPPLKESKGTANPLATIRNHEDGATTLRGFAVSPGKITGVASVIMSPNDFDKMQPDSILVCPLTTPAWTQLFPHAAALVTDIGSILAHGSIVAREYGIPAVLGVGDATQRIKPGDMLEIDGDRGTVTVLPPE
;
A
#
# COMPACT_ATOMS: atom_id res chain seq x y z
N PHE A 1 30.30 11.66 -23.93
CA PHE A 1 31.11 11.89 -25.14
C PHE A 1 31.77 10.60 -25.57
N GLY A 2 32.30 10.52 -26.80
CA GLY A 2 33.00 9.34 -27.30
C GLY A 2 32.10 8.29 -27.93
N LEU A 3 32.59 7.05 -28.02
CA LEU A 3 31.89 5.90 -28.58
C LEU A 3 30.73 5.44 -27.67
N GLY A 4 29.64 4.95 -28.30
CA GLY A 4 28.42 4.54 -27.59
C GLY A 4 28.59 3.37 -26.62
N GLU A 5 29.66 2.58 -26.75
CA GLU A 5 30.01 1.47 -25.86
C GLU A 5 30.03 1.88 -24.37
N ALA A 6 30.44 3.12 -24.06
CA ALA A 6 30.50 3.64 -22.70
C ALA A 6 29.10 3.79 -22.05
N VAL A 7 28.08 4.06 -22.87
CA VAL A 7 26.69 4.22 -22.43
C VAL A 7 26.05 2.84 -22.28
N VAL A 8 26.25 1.95 -23.25
CA VAL A 8 25.66 0.59 -23.24
C VAL A 8 26.23 -0.27 -22.10
N SER A 9 27.51 -0.09 -21.75
CA SER A 9 28.15 -0.78 -20.62
C SER A 9 27.83 -0.19 -19.24
N GLY A 10 27.08 0.91 -19.17
CA GLY A 10 26.70 1.59 -17.93
C GLY A 10 27.85 2.26 -17.18
N GLN A 11 29.00 2.45 -17.84
CA GLN A 11 30.21 3.04 -17.22
C GLN A 11 30.14 4.57 -17.13
N VAL A 12 29.25 5.21 -17.89
CA VAL A 12 29.11 6.66 -17.95
C VAL A 12 27.62 7.03 -17.90
N THR A 13 27.27 8.02 -17.08
CA THR A 13 25.96 8.67 -17.11
C THR A 13 25.92 9.68 -18.28
N PRO A 14 25.09 9.45 -19.32
CA PRO A 14 24.98 10.36 -20.46
C PRO A 14 24.15 11.60 -20.11
N ASP A 15 24.13 12.57 -21.03
CA ASP A 15 23.10 13.61 -20.98
C ASP A 15 21.76 13.05 -21.45
N THR A 16 20.67 13.56 -20.87
CA THR A 16 19.30 13.22 -21.24
C THR A 16 18.62 14.45 -21.83
N TYR A 17 18.03 14.30 -23.01
CA TYR A 17 17.29 15.36 -23.70
C TYR A 17 15.85 14.91 -23.88
N ILE A 18 14.89 15.73 -23.43
CA ILE A 18 13.46 15.53 -23.67
C ILE A 18 13.01 16.56 -24.69
N VAL A 19 12.61 16.10 -25.87
CA VAL A 19 12.25 16.95 -27.01
C VAL A 19 10.74 16.93 -27.21
N ASP A 20 10.15 18.10 -27.45
CA ASP A 20 8.76 18.22 -27.81
C ASP A 20 8.51 17.66 -29.22
N ARG A 21 7.56 16.74 -29.33
CA ARG A 21 7.28 16.03 -30.59
C ARG A 21 6.78 16.93 -31.72
N GLN A 22 6.12 18.05 -31.41
CA GLN A 22 5.50 18.92 -32.42
C GLN A 22 6.44 20.03 -32.88
N THR A 23 7.17 20.62 -31.94
CA THR A 23 8.07 21.76 -32.18
C THR A 23 9.50 21.31 -32.47
N LEU A 24 9.87 20.08 -32.10
CA LEU A 24 11.23 19.53 -32.15
C LEU A 24 12.26 20.30 -31.30
N GLU A 25 11.77 21.11 -30.37
CA GLU A 25 12.59 21.87 -29.43
C GLU A 25 12.79 21.09 -28.13
N ALA A 26 13.95 21.26 -27.50
CA ALA A 26 14.22 20.67 -26.19
C ALA A 26 13.31 21.30 -25.13
N ARG A 27 12.48 20.48 -24.47
CA ARG A 27 11.74 20.88 -23.27
C ARG A 27 12.62 20.81 -22.03
N GLU A 28 13.50 19.83 -21.98
CA GLU A 28 14.38 19.58 -20.85
C GLU A 28 15.72 19.03 -21.32
N THR A 29 16.80 19.50 -20.71
CA THR A 29 18.17 19.01 -20.92
C THR A 29 18.80 18.77 -19.56
N ILE A 30 19.11 17.51 -19.27
CA ILE A 30 19.72 17.06 -18.02
C ILE A 30 21.16 16.65 -18.35
N LEU A 31 22.13 17.35 -17.77
CA LEU A 31 23.53 17.05 -17.99
C LEU A 31 23.97 15.88 -17.09
N GLY A 32 24.52 14.83 -17.70
CA GLY A 32 25.14 13.72 -16.98
C GLY A 32 26.54 14.08 -16.47
N ALA A 33 27.03 13.31 -15.48
CA ALA A 33 28.36 13.51 -14.90
C ALA A 33 29.50 13.38 -15.94
N LYS A 34 29.32 12.52 -16.97
CA LYS A 34 30.24 12.36 -18.11
C LYS A 34 31.71 12.25 -17.71
N ASP A 35 32.03 11.53 -16.63
CA ASP A 35 33.38 11.52 -16.06
C ASP A 35 34.45 10.97 -17.00
N GLN A 36 34.05 10.03 -17.87
CA GLN A 36 34.94 9.32 -18.79
C GLN A 36 34.30 9.20 -20.17
N MET A 37 35.12 8.93 -21.18
CA MET A 37 34.69 8.63 -22.54
C MET A 37 35.54 7.51 -23.14
N ILE A 38 34.94 6.73 -24.03
CA ILE A 38 35.67 5.73 -24.82
C ILE A 38 36.00 6.34 -26.18
N VAL A 39 37.26 6.23 -26.60
CA VAL A 39 37.73 6.69 -27.91
C VAL A 39 38.39 5.55 -28.68
N SER A 40 38.43 5.69 -30.02
CA SER A 40 39.12 4.72 -30.88
C SER A 40 40.64 4.82 -30.71
N ASP A 41 41.30 3.66 -30.69
CA ASP A 41 42.76 3.58 -30.66
C ASP A 41 43.45 3.69 -32.04
N GLY A 42 42.70 4.08 -33.07
CA GLY A 42 43.21 4.32 -34.42
C GLY A 42 43.56 3.08 -35.24
N ASN A 43 43.88 1.95 -34.59
CA ASN A 43 44.15 0.65 -35.23
C ASN A 43 42.96 -0.33 -35.07
N GLN A 44 42.99 -1.16 -34.03
CA GLN A 44 41.90 -2.03 -33.59
C GLN A 44 41.87 -2.01 -32.06
N GLY A 45 40.81 -1.42 -31.51
CA GLY A 45 40.63 -1.31 -30.07
C GLY A 45 40.04 0.03 -29.65
N THR A 46 39.66 0.09 -28.38
CA THR A 46 39.14 1.27 -27.72
C THR A 46 39.96 1.55 -26.47
N ARG A 47 40.05 2.81 -26.08
CA ARG A 47 40.67 3.21 -24.80
C ARG A 47 39.78 4.19 -24.07
N MET A 48 39.87 4.16 -22.74
CA MET A 48 39.17 5.07 -21.85
C MET A 48 40.00 6.34 -21.64
N GLU A 49 39.35 7.49 -21.75
CA GLU A 49 39.94 8.80 -21.47
C GLU A 49 39.05 9.56 -20.47
N GLN A 50 39.69 10.30 -19.55
CA GLN A 50 38.97 11.19 -18.64
C GLN A 50 38.48 12.40 -19.41
N VAL A 51 37.22 12.78 -19.19
CA VAL A 51 36.66 13.99 -19.78
C VAL A 51 37.16 15.20 -18.97
N THR A 52 37.57 16.26 -19.66
CA THR A 52 38.06 17.47 -18.99
C THR A 52 36.94 18.19 -18.23
N ASP A 53 37.26 18.89 -17.14
CA ASP A 53 36.25 19.61 -16.33
C ASP A 53 35.44 20.63 -17.13
N ALA A 54 36.05 21.24 -18.16
CA ALA A 54 35.37 22.15 -19.07
C ALA A 54 34.32 21.43 -19.95
N GLN A 55 34.59 20.18 -20.34
CA GLN A 55 33.67 19.37 -21.14
C GLN A 55 32.56 18.72 -20.31
N LYS A 56 32.79 18.42 -19.02
CA LYS A 56 31.77 17.82 -18.15
C LYS A 56 30.53 18.70 -18.01
N ASN A 57 30.73 20.02 -17.94
CA ASN A 57 29.66 21.01 -17.86
C ASN A 57 29.09 21.43 -19.22
N GLN A 58 29.56 20.83 -20.31
CA GLN A 58 29.06 21.09 -21.66
C GLN A 58 28.05 20.01 -22.07
N SER A 59 26.99 20.43 -22.76
CA SER A 59 26.08 19.50 -23.43
C SER A 59 26.83 18.70 -24.50
N SER A 60 26.57 17.40 -24.53
CA SER A 60 27.13 16.47 -25.51
C SER A 60 26.59 16.64 -26.92
N LEU A 61 25.48 17.37 -27.08
CA LEU A 61 24.88 17.71 -28.35
C LEU A 61 24.73 19.22 -28.49
N ALA A 62 24.84 19.72 -29.72
CA ALA A 62 24.38 21.07 -30.04
C ALA A 62 22.88 21.03 -30.35
N ASP A 63 22.15 22.10 -30.03
CA ASP A 63 20.70 22.19 -30.27
C ASP A 63 20.32 21.90 -31.73
N SER A 64 21.16 22.31 -32.68
CA SER A 64 20.98 22.02 -34.10
C SER A 64 21.00 20.52 -34.42
N HIS A 65 21.88 19.75 -33.77
CA HIS A 65 21.94 18.30 -33.94
C HIS A 65 20.79 17.59 -33.23
N LEU A 66 20.30 18.16 -32.12
CA LEU A 66 19.16 17.61 -31.40
C LEU A 66 17.87 17.70 -32.24
N GLY A 67 17.63 18.84 -32.89
CA GLY A 67 16.51 19.02 -33.82
C GLY A 67 16.62 18.11 -35.05
N GLU A 68 17.82 17.97 -35.61
CA GLU A 68 18.08 17.02 -36.72
C GLU A 68 17.78 15.57 -36.30
N LEU A 69 18.28 15.15 -35.13
CA LEU A 69 18.06 13.81 -34.60
C LEU A 69 16.57 13.54 -34.34
N ALA A 70 15.84 14.49 -33.76
CA ALA A 70 14.40 14.36 -33.50
C ALA A 70 13.60 14.23 -34.80
N SER A 71 13.94 15.03 -35.83
CA SER A 71 13.32 14.92 -37.15
C SER A 71 13.59 13.54 -37.78
N VAL A 72 14.81 13.03 -37.67
CA VAL A 72 15.17 11.70 -38.20
C VAL A 72 14.44 10.59 -37.45
N ALA A 73 14.32 10.68 -36.13
CA ALA A 73 13.57 9.71 -35.33
C ALA A 73 12.09 9.61 -35.75
N LEU A 74 11.43 10.74 -36.01
CA LEU A 74 10.04 10.75 -36.52
C LEU A 74 9.91 10.17 -37.93
N GLN A 75 10.91 10.39 -38.79
CA GLN A 75 10.93 9.75 -40.11
C GLN A 75 11.05 8.24 -39.99
N ILE A 76 11.96 7.75 -39.14
CA ILE A 76 12.15 6.32 -38.88
C ILE A 76 10.86 5.71 -38.33
N GLU A 77 10.23 6.30 -37.32
CA GLU A 77 8.95 5.83 -36.77
C GLU A 77 7.87 5.73 -37.86
N LYS A 78 7.80 6.71 -38.76
CA LYS A 78 6.86 6.70 -39.89
C LYS A 78 7.14 5.57 -40.88
N GLU A 79 8.41 5.27 -41.17
CA GLU A 79 8.79 4.14 -42.04
C GLU A 79 8.45 2.78 -41.42
N PHE A 80 8.31 2.71 -40.09
CA PHE A 80 7.86 1.52 -39.35
C PHE A 80 6.38 1.61 -38.91
N ASP A 81 5.51 2.13 -39.79
CA ASP A 81 4.05 2.19 -39.60
C ASP A 81 3.59 2.88 -38.31
N GLY A 82 4.36 3.85 -37.81
CA GLY A 82 4.04 4.56 -36.57
C GLY A 82 4.38 3.80 -35.30
N VAL A 83 5.10 2.67 -35.39
CA VAL A 83 5.62 1.94 -34.23
C VAL A 83 6.83 2.69 -33.68
N PRO A 84 6.81 3.13 -32.41
CA PRO A 84 7.96 3.82 -31.84
C PRO A 84 9.21 2.94 -31.82
N GLN A 85 10.36 3.57 -32.09
CA GLN A 85 11.64 2.89 -32.27
C GLN A 85 12.66 3.32 -31.23
N ASP A 86 13.47 2.36 -30.78
CA ASP A 86 14.71 2.59 -30.04
C ASP A 86 15.86 2.63 -31.07
N ILE A 87 16.63 3.71 -31.07
CA ILE A 87 17.56 4.09 -32.15
C ILE A 87 18.94 4.36 -31.56
N GLU A 88 19.95 3.66 -32.08
CA GLU A 88 21.36 3.98 -31.82
C GLU A 88 21.93 4.83 -32.96
N TRP A 89 22.67 5.86 -32.60
CA TRP A 89 23.20 6.86 -33.54
C TRP A 89 24.59 7.33 -33.12
N ALA A 90 25.29 7.97 -34.06
CA ALA A 90 26.56 8.63 -33.82
C ALA A 90 26.66 9.94 -34.60
N ILE A 91 27.41 10.91 -34.05
CA ILE A 91 27.81 12.11 -34.78
C ILE A 91 29.31 12.02 -35.04
N SER A 92 29.69 12.07 -36.31
CA SER A 92 31.08 12.07 -36.74
C SER A 92 31.30 13.18 -37.75
N ALA A 93 32.30 14.04 -37.50
CA ALA A 93 32.59 15.22 -38.31
C ALA A 93 31.37 16.12 -38.59
N GLY A 94 30.51 16.31 -37.57
CA GLY A 94 29.29 17.13 -37.66
C GLY A 94 28.16 16.51 -38.48
N LYS A 95 28.26 15.23 -38.85
CA LYS A 95 27.23 14.48 -39.57
C LYS A 95 26.61 13.41 -38.67
N LEU A 96 25.28 13.33 -38.68
CA LEU A 96 24.51 12.28 -38.03
C LEU A 96 24.57 10.96 -38.83
N TRP A 97 24.81 9.85 -38.14
CA TRP A 97 24.82 8.49 -38.65
C TRP A 97 23.88 7.63 -37.80
N LEU A 98 23.02 6.86 -38.46
CA LEU A 98 22.20 5.84 -37.82
C LEU A 98 22.98 4.52 -37.77
N LEU A 99 23.01 3.89 -36.60
CA LEU A 99 23.74 2.65 -36.38
C LEU A 99 22.78 1.46 -36.22
N GLN A 100 21.67 1.66 -35.49
CA GLN A 100 20.65 0.64 -35.26
C GLN A 100 19.26 1.28 -35.08
N SER A 101 18.21 0.55 -35.45
CA SER A 101 16.82 0.85 -35.10
C SER A 101 16.11 -0.46 -34.74
N ARG A 102 15.35 -0.48 -33.64
CA ARG A 102 14.54 -1.63 -33.22
C ARG A 102 13.19 -1.17 -32.67
N PRO A 103 12.09 -1.91 -32.89
CA PRO A 103 10.79 -1.53 -32.37
C PRO A 103 10.77 -1.59 -30.85
N ILE A 104 10.12 -0.62 -30.20
CA ILE A 104 9.88 -0.67 -28.76
C ILE A 104 8.66 -1.56 -28.52
N THR A 105 8.92 -2.85 -28.29
CA THR A 105 7.87 -3.87 -28.15
C THR A 105 7.13 -3.82 -26.82
N ASN A 106 7.64 -3.08 -25.84
CA ASN A 106 7.08 -3.00 -24.49
C ASN A 106 6.38 -1.66 -24.21
N LEU A 107 5.95 -0.93 -25.25
CA LEU A 107 5.21 0.29 -25.01
C LEU A 107 3.83 -0.03 -24.43
N PRO A 108 3.49 0.58 -23.28
CA PRO A 108 2.13 0.60 -22.77
C PRO A 108 1.15 1.06 -23.85
N ALA A 109 0.14 0.24 -24.20
CA ALA A 109 -1.05 0.75 -24.89
C ALA A 109 -1.59 2.02 -24.21
N SER A 110 -1.96 3.05 -24.98
CA SER A 110 -2.47 4.30 -24.41
C SER A 110 -3.67 4.05 -23.48
N PRO A 111 -3.78 4.76 -22.33
CA PRO A 111 -4.95 4.64 -21.47
C PRO A 111 -6.23 4.92 -22.28
N PRO A 112 -7.34 4.24 -21.98
CA PRO A 112 -8.57 4.48 -22.73
C PRO A 112 -9.06 5.92 -22.52
N ASN A 113 -9.23 6.67 -23.61
CA ASN A 113 -9.52 8.11 -23.56
C ASN A 113 -11.01 8.43 -23.28
N ASP A 114 -11.92 7.45 -23.40
CA ASP A 114 -13.37 7.63 -23.26
C ASP A 114 -13.99 6.60 -22.29
N VAL A 115 -13.53 6.60 -21.03
CA VAL A 115 -14.07 5.70 -20.00
C VAL A 115 -15.30 6.33 -19.34
N SER A 116 -16.46 5.70 -19.52
CA SER A 116 -17.67 6.08 -18.76
C SER A 116 -17.58 5.60 -17.31
N TRP A 117 -17.95 6.47 -16.36
CA TRP A 117 -18.12 6.12 -14.95
C TRP A 117 -19.62 6.08 -14.63
N PRO A 118 -20.30 4.95 -14.84
CA PRO A 118 -21.74 4.85 -14.66
C PRO A 118 -22.15 5.16 -13.21
N GLU A 119 -23.14 6.03 -13.06
CA GLU A 119 -23.76 6.33 -11.79
C GLU A 119 -24.79 5.26 -11.42
N ILE A 120 -24.89 4.94 -10.13
CA ILE A 120 -25.97 4.11 -9.61
C ILE A 120 -27.10 5.04 -9.14
N PRO A 121 -28.35 4.87 -9.64
CA PRO A 121 -29.48 5.68 -9.21
C PRO A 121 -29.62 5.69 -7.68
N ASP A 122 -29.86 6.88 -7.13
CA ASP A 122 -29.97 7.13 -5.69
C ASP A 122 -28.75 6.71 -4.86
N ALA A 123 -27.56 6.53 -5.44
CA ALA A 123 -26.34 6.21 -4.68
C ALA A 123 -25.14 7.07 -5.04
N GLN A 124 -24.35 7.35 -4.01
CA GLN A 124 -23.02 7.92 -4.11
C GLN A 124 -21.98 6.82 -3.85
N LEU A 125 -21.23 6.46 -4.87
CA LEU A 125 -20.10 5.55 -4.78
C LEU A 125 -18.88 6.31 -4.28
N LEU A 126 -18.16 5.78 -3.30
CA LEU A 126 -16.99 6.42 -2.72
C LEU A 126 -15.84 5.42 -2.56
N LYS A 127 -14.61 5.82 -2.89
CA LYS A 127 -13.42 4.97 -2.70
C LYS A 127 -13.03 4.78 -1.22
N ARG A 128 -13.09 5.81 -0.36
CA ARG A 128 -12.87 5.77 1.12
C ARG A 128 -11.92 4.66 1.63
N GLN A 129 -12.38 3.76 2.51
CA GLN A 129 -11.61 2.63 3.06
C GLN A 129 -11.35 1.53 2.04
N VAL A 130 -12.11 1.51 0.94
CA VAL A 130 -11.89 0.55 -0.14
C VAL A 130 -10.56 0.86 -0.82
N ALA A 131 -10.23 2.12 -1.06
CA ALA A 131 -8.92 2.52 -1.59
C ALA A 131 -7.74 2.12 -0.69
N GLU A 132 -7.91 2.01 0.62
CA GLU A 132 -6.82 1.60 1.52
C GLU A 132 -6.47 0.11 1.37
N ASN A 133 -7.42 -0.74 0.95
CA ASN A 133 -7.26 -2.20 0.96
C ASN A 133 -7.36 -2.85 -0.44
N MET A 134 -8.06 -2.18 -1.36
CA MET A 134 -8.32 -2.58 -2.75
C MET A 134 -8.20 -1.34 -3.66
N PRO A 135 -7.02 -0.71 -3.73
CA PRO A 135 -6.81 0.52 -4.51
C PRO A 135 -6.94 0.30 -6.02
N ASP A 136 -6.53 -0.89 -6.45
CA ASP A 136 -6.28 -1.26 -7.84
C ASP A 136 -7.46 -2.01 -8.49
N PRO A 137 -7.47 -2.15 -9.83
CA PRO A 137 -8.42 -2.99 -10.51
C PRO A 137 -8.37 -4.44 -10.01
N LEU A 138 -9.53 -4.99 -9.68
CA LEU A 138 -9.65 -6.32 -9.08
C LEU A 138 -9.72 -7.44 -10.12
N SER A 139 -9.08 -8.57 -9.81
CA SER A 139 -9.17 -9.80 -10.60
C SER A 139 -10.60 -10.39 -10.58
N PRO A 140 -11.09 -10.96 -11.70
CA PRO A 140 -12.42 -11.57 -11.79
C PRO A 140 -12.72 -12.61 -10.70
N LEU A 141 -11.80 -13.54 -10.44
CA LEU A 141 -12.02 -14.57 -9.44
C LEU A 141 -12.13 -13.97 -8.03
N PHE A 142 -11.37 -12.92 -7.74
CA PHE A 142 -11.45 -12.22 -6.45
C PHE A 142 -12.79 -11.52 -6.25
N GLN A 143 -13.33 -10.90 -7.31
CA GLN A 143 -14.67 -10.33 -7.29
C GLN A 143 -15.73 -11.41 -7.02
N ASP A 144 -15.61 -12.56 -7.67
CA ASP A 144 -16.59 -13.64 -7.54
C ASP A 144 -16.51 -14.40 -6.21
N LEU A 145 -15.31 -14.69 -5.68
CA LEU A 145 -15.16 -15.45 -4.43
C LEU A 145 -15.19 -14.55 -3.20
N TYR A 146 -14.31 -13.54 -3.16
CA TYR A 146 -14.12 -12.75 -1.94
C TYR A 146 -15.15 -11.65 -1.78
N LEU A 147 -15.39 -10.83 -2.82
CA LEU A 147 -16.39 -9.77 -2.70
C LEU A 147 -17.77 -10.37 -2.46
N LYS A 148 -18.17 -11.41 -3.20
CA LYS A 148 -19.39 -12.19 -2.92
C LYS A 148 -19.40 -12.76 -1.51
N GLY A 149 -18.30 -13.34 -1.04
CA GLY A 149 -18.15 -13.84 0.34
C GLY A 149 -18.41 -12.77 1.42
N LEU A 150 -18.01 -11.52 1.16
CA LEU A 150 -18.33 -10.37 2.03
C LEU A 150 -19.85 -10.07 2.08
N PHE A 151 -20.62 -10.45 1.06
CA PHE A 151 -22.08 -10.41 1.05
C PHE A 151 -22.71 -11.66 1.69
N ASP A 152 -22.25 -12.85 1.31
CA ASP A 152 -22.82 -14.19 1.60
C ASP A 152 -22.76 -14.60 3.08
N SER A 153 -21.97 -13.90 3.90
CA SER A 153 -22.07 -13.97 5.36
C SER A 153 -23.46 -13.55 5.90
N GLN A 154 -24.37 -13.06 5.02
CA GLN A 154 -25.78 -12.80 5.27
C GLN A 154 -26.66 -13.66 4.33
N LYS A 155 -27.39 -14.66 4.87
CA LYS A 155 -28.20 -15.69 4.15
C LYS A 155 -28.97 -15.23 2.87
N TRP A 156 -28.95 -16.07 1.83
CA TRP A 156 -29.70 -15.96 0.57
C TRP A 156 -31.17 -16.49 0.63
N PRO A 157 -32.11 -15.92 -0.15
CA PRO A 157 -33.32 -16.62 -0.62
C PRO A 157 -32.99 -17.52 -1.83
N GLU A 158 -33.63 -18.68 -1.95
CA GLU A 158 -33.46 -19.57 -3.11
C GLU A 158 -33.88 -18.91 -4.44
N GLY A 159 -33.06 -19.09 -5.50
CA GLY A 159 -33.39 -18.73 -6.88
C GLY A 159 -32.91 -17.35 -7.37
N TRP A 160 -32.01 -16.67 -6.64
CA TRP A 160 -31.49 -15.35 -7.03
C TRP A 160 -30.25 -15.44 -7.93
N LYS A 161 -30.22 -14.70 -9.06
CA LYS A 161 -29.00 -14.42 -9.84
C LYS A 161 -28.31 -13.17 -9.28
N TRP A 162 -26.99 -13.18 -9.17
CA TRP A 162 -26.21 -12.05 -8.62
C TRP A 162 -26.02 -10.97 -9.68
N GLU A 163 -26.59 -9.78 -9.44
CA GLU A 163 -26.40 -8.55 -10.25
C GLU A 163 -25.74 -7.42 -9.43
N GLY A 164 -25.09 -7.77 -8.30
CA GLY A 164 -24.61 -6.82 -7.28
C GLY A 164 -25.74 -6.30 -6.39
N ILE A 165 -25.54 -6.30 -5.06
CA ILE A 165 -26.60 -5.89 -4.11
C ILE A 165 -26.39 -4.45 -3.63
N HIS A 166 -27.42 -3.64 -3.86
CA HIS A 166 -27.64 -2.33 -3.26
C HIS A 166 -27.98 -2.46 -1.76
N THR A 167 -27.14 -1.97 -0.84
CA THR A 167 -27.49 -1.95 0.60
C THR A 167 -27.56 -0.53 1.17
N ARG A 168 -28.69 -0.19 1.80
CA ARG A 168 -29.03 1.15 2.33
C ARG A 168 -28.45 1.46 3.74
N ASN A 169 -27.43 0.74 4.23
CA ASN A 169 -27.05 0.81 5.65
C ASN A 169 -25.54 1.01 5.89
N TRP A 170 -25.14 2.24 6.23
CA TRP A 170 -23.77 2.66 6.55
C TRP A 170 -22.96 1.70 7.45
N LEU A 171 -23.59 1.02 8.43
CA LEU A 171 -22.89 0.11 9.35
C LEU A 171 -22.72 -1.30 8.80
N LYS A 172 -23.47 -1.64 7.74
CA LYS A 172 -23.31 -2.86 6.94
C LYS A 172 -22.39 -2.65 5.73
N ASN A 173 -22.14 -1.41 5.33
CA ASN A 173 -21.42 -1.01 4.11
C ASN A 173 -19.90 -1.27 4.18
N PHE A 174 -19.48 -2.53 4.16
CA PHE A 174 -18.33 -2.89 3.31
C PHE A 174 -18.86 -3.82 2.22
N VAL A 175 -19.95 -3.36 1.62
CA VAL A 175 -20.51 -3.91 0.40
C VAL A 175 -19.83 -3.09 -0.67
N VAL A 176 -19.04 -3.76 -1.49
CA VAL A 176 -18.23 -3.12 -2.50
C VAL A 176 -18.85 -3.48 -3.85
N THR A 177 -19.15 -2.48 -4.66
CA THR A 177 -19.47 -2.67 -6.07
C THR A 177 -18.22 -2.37 -6.87
N THR A 178 -18.09 -2.96 -8.06
CA THR A 178 -17.00 -2.65 -8.96
C THR A 178 -17.48 -1.80 -10.13
N VAL A 179 -16.77 -0.71 -10.42
CA VAL A 179 -16.98 0.11 -11.61
C VAL A 179 -15.66 0.15 -12.36
N ASN A 180 -15.66 -0.32 -13.60
CA ASN A 180 -14.45 -0.48 -14.41
C ASN A 180 -13.34 -1.27 -13.68
N GLY A 181 -13.72 -2.33 -12.95
CA GLY A 181 -12.80 -3.15 -12.16
C GLY A 181 -12.35 -2.54 -10.83
N TYR A 182 -12.66 -1.26 -10.58
CA TYR A 182 -12.33 -0.59 -9.33
C TYR A 182 -13.41 -0.76 -8.28
N ALA A 183 -12.98 -1.02 -7.06
CA ALA A 183 -13.81 -1.26 -5.91
C ALA A 183 -14.34 0.08 -5.32
N TYR A 184 -15.66 0.20 -5.14
CA TYR A 184 -16.34 1.36 -4.54
C TYR A 184 -17.34 0.97 -3.46
N GLN A 185 -17.48 1.82 -2.45
CA GLN A 185 -18.52 1.73 -1.43
C GLN A 185 -19.75 2.57 -1.82
N PRO A 186 -20.95 1.97 -2.04
CA PRO A 186 -22.17 2.72 -2.34
C PRO A 186 -22.83 3.29 -1.07
N ILE A 187 -23.34 4.54 -1.17
CA ILE A 187 -24.12 5.24 -0.13
C ILE A 187 -25.42 5.78 -0.73
N TYR A 188 -26.58 5.26 -0.32
CA TYR A 188 -27.88 5.62 -0.93
C TYR A 188 -28.55 6.89 -0.36
N HIS A 189 -29.06 7.78 -1.23
CA HIS A 189 -29.68 9.08 -0.94
C HIS A 189 -31.12 9.00 -0.37
N SER A 190 -31.96 8.08 -0.86
CA SER A 190 -33.31 7.79 -0.31
C SER A 190 -33.27 7.35 1.16
N GLY A 191 -32.06 7.09 1.67
CA GLY A 191 -31.78 6.82 3.05
C GLY A 191 -32.05 7.99 3.98
N ALA A 192 -31.96 9.29 3.65
CA ALA A 192 -31.80 10.37 4.66
C ALA A 192 -33.03 10.70 5.54
N ASP A 193 -34.26 10.66 5.00
CA ASP A 193 -35.50 10.95 5.77
C ASP A 193 -36.17 9.68 6.31
N GLU A 194 -36.16 8.58 5.54
CA GLU A 194 -36.39 7.24 6.08
C GLU A 194 -35.33 6.88 7.13
N TRP A 195 -34.13 7.49 7.07
CA TRP A 195 -33.02 7.27 8.00
C TRP A 195 -33.42 7.56 9.41
N LYS A 196 -34.24 8.58 9.68
CA LYS A 196 -34.62 8.86 11.07
C LYS A 196 -35.39 7.67 11.66
N GLY A 197 -36.32 7.08 10.89
CA GLY A 197 -37.10 5.91 11.29
C GLY A 197 -36.37 4.57 11.16
N VAL A 198 -35.54 4.41 10.13
CA VAL A 198 -34.66 3.25 9.90
C VAL A 198 -33.51 3.24 10.90
N MET A 199 -33.03 4.39 11.34
CA MET A 199 -32.05 4.53 12.41
C MET A 199 -32.66 4.36 13.77
N ASP A 200 -33.93 4.69 13.99
CA ASP A 200 -34.63 4.26 15.21
C ASP A 200 -34.84 2.74 15.24
N LYS A 201 -35.15 2.12 14.09
CA LYS A 201 -35.25 0.65 13.94
C LYS A 201 -33.89 -0.06 13.94
N LEU A 202 -32.86 0.53 13.34
CA LEU A 202 -31.48 0.03 13.31
C LEU A 202 -30.82 0.27 14.64
N ALA A 203 -30.97 1.43 15.29
CA ALA A 203 -30.55 1.60 16.67
C ALA A 203 -31.22 0.52 17.55
N LYS A 204 -32.50 0.18 17.36
CA LYS A 204 -33.13 -0.98 18.04
C LYS A 204 -32.48 -2.32 17.69
N LYS A 205 -32.24 -2.62 16.40
CA LYS A 205 -31.69 -3.91 15.91
C LYS A 205 -30.18 -4.05 16.13
N GLN A 206 -29.46 -2.95 16.18
CA GLN A 206 -28.03 -2.84 16.45
C GLN A 206 -27.81 -2.88 17.96
N LYS A 207 -28.64 -2.18 18.77
CA LYS A 207 -28.77 -2.43 20.23
C LYS A 207 -29.10 -3.89 20.55
N SER A 208 -29.60 -4.69 19.59
CA SER A 208 -29.77 -6.14 19.78
C SER A 208 -28.56 -7.01 19.39
N GLN A 209 -27.62 -6.53 18.56
CA GLN A 209 -26.45 -7.29 18.08
C GLN A 209 -25.40 -7.49 19.18
N PRO A 210 -24.76 -8.68 19.28
CA PRO A 210 -23.76 -8.96 20.34
C PRO A 210 -22.59 -7.98 20.34
N TRP A 211 -21.95 -7.73 19.20
CA TRP A 211 -20.80 -6.82 19.12
C TRP A 211 -21.15 -5.36 19.43
N TYR A 212 -22.35 -4.89 19.05
CA TYR A 212 -22.80 -3.52 19.34
C TYR A 212 -23.27 -3.40 20.78
N LYS A 213 -23.99 -4.39 21.35
CA LYS A 213 -24.21 -4.48 22.80
C LYS A 213 -22.91 -4.49 23.59
N THR A 214 -21.87 -5.07 23.03
CA THR A 214 -20.53 -5.11 23.63
C THR A 214 -19.80 -3.78 23.49
N LEU A 215 -19.89 -3.12 22.33
CA LEU A 215 -19.29 -1.80 22.05
C LEU A 215 -20.03 -0.67 22.76
N THR A 216 -21.36 -0.61 22.68
CA THR A 216 -22.17 0.33 23.46
C THR A 216 -22.24 -0.08 24.93
N GLY A 217 -22.12 -1.35 25.28
CA GLY A 217 -21.94 -1.78 26.66
C GLY A 217 -20.55 -1.44 27.21
N ALA A 218 -19.58 -1.16 26.33
CA ALA A 218 -18.23 -0.63 26.61
C ALA A 218 -18.14 0.92 26.56
N LEU A 219 -19.04 1.59 25.82
CA LEU A 219 -19.13 3.06 25.72
C LEU A 219 -20.21 3.69 26.63
N SER A 220 -21.36 3.05 26.76
CA SER A 220 -22.46 3.39 27.69
C SER A 220 -22.46 2.36 28.83
N ASN A 221 -21.92 2.76 29.96
CA ASN A 221 -21.91 1.92 31.15
C ASN A 221 -23.28 2.01 31.81
N LYS A 222 -24.32 1.42 31.19
CA LYS A 222 -25.70 1.40 31.72
C LYS A 222 -25.82 0.40 32.89
N TYR A 223 -24.95 0.57 33.87
CA TYR A 223 -25.12 0.09 35.24
C TYR A 223 -25.66 1.28 36.06
N PHE A 224 -26.16 0.99 37.26
CA PHE A 224 -26.57 1.89 38.37
C PHE A 224 -25.72 3.19 38.56
N ILE A 225 -24.55 3.25 37.93
CA ILE A 225 -23.52 4.27 37.99
C ILE A 225 -23.84 5.50 37.10
N ASP A 226 -24.47 5.33 35.93
CA ASP A 226 -24.82 6.45 35.04
C ASP A 226 -25.92 7.37 35.66
N GLU A 227 -26.78 6.83 36.53
CA GLU A 227 -27.77 7.59 37.32
C GLU A 227 -27.08 8.47 38.38
N LEU A 228 -25.85 8.14 38.79
CA LEU A 228 -25.06 8.92 39.73
C LEU A 228 -24.39 10.14 39.07
N LYS A 229 -24.45 10.28 37.73
CA LYS A 229 -23.83 11.38 36.97
C LYS A 229 -24.31 12.77 37.39
N GLY A 230 -25.53 12.89 37.91
CA GLY A 230 -26.09 14.15 38.44
C GLY A 230 -26.46 14.11 39.93
N GLY A 231 -26.09 13.04 40.64
CA GLY A 231 -26.51 12.79 42.02
C GLY A 231 -25.39 12.97 43.06
N PRO A 232 -25.70 12.81 44.37
CA PRO A 232 -24.73 12.97 45.45
C PRO A 232 -23.55 11.99 45.41
N PHE A 233 -23.65 10.93 44.60
CA PHE A 233 -22.60 9.92 44.38
C PHE A 233 -21.85 10.10 43.06
N HIS A 234 -21.83 11.31 42.48
CA HIS A 234 -21.07 11.63 41.26
C HIS A 234 -19.59 11.21 41.32
N PHE A 235 -18.98 11.26 42.52
CA PHE A 235 -17.62 10.77 42.73
C PHE A 235 -17.46 9.26 42.48
N VAL A 236 -18.45 8.43 42.83
CA VAL A 236 -18.46 6.99 42.55
C VAL A 236 -18.59 6.73 41.04
N TYR A 237 -19.37 7.56 40.34
CA TYR A 237 -19.44 7.56 38.88
C TYR A 237 -18.08 7.87 38.24
N LEU A 238 -17.41 8.93 38.70
CA LEU A 238 -16.07 9.29 38.23
C LEU A 238 -15.05 8.15 38.48
N MET A 239 -15.09 7.51 39.65
CA MET A 239 -14.20 6.39 39.99
C MET A 239 -14.45 5.15 39.12
N ALA A 240 -15.71 4.78 38.88
CA ALA A 240 -16.05 3.64 38.04
C ALA A 240 -15.75 3.90 36.55
N LYS A 241 -15.99 5.12 36.07
CA LYS A 241 -15.62 5.55 34.72
C LYS A 241 -14.10 5.52 34.55
N PHE A 242 -13.35 6.01 35.53
CA PHE A 242 -11.89 5.96 35.55
C PHE A 242 -11.36 4.51 35.58
N TYR A 243 -11.90 3.64 36.43
CA TYR A 243 -11.55 2.21 36.48
C TYR A 243 -11.76 1.51 35.14
N ARG A 244 -12.84 1.85 34.42
CA ARG A 244 -13.14 1.27 33.10
C ARG A 244 -12.14 1.68 32.03
N SER A 245 -11.59 2.89 32.10
CA SER A 245 -10.50 3.33 31.21
C SER A 245 -9.24 2.47 31.33
N PHE A 246 -9.12 1.63 32.37
CA PHE A 246 -8.03 0.66 32.54
C PHE A 246 -8.35 -0.74 32.01
N LYS A 247 -9.48 -0.95 31.33
CA LYS A 247 -9.84 -2.26 30.77
C LYS A 247 -10.00 -2.20 29.25
N PRO A 248 -9.52 -3.24 28.52
CA PRO A 248 -9.80 -3.37 27.11
C PRO A 248 -11.30 -3.58 26.90
N TYR A 249 -11.81 -3.04 25.80
CA TYR A 249 -13.20 -3.23 25.42
C TYR A 249 -13.44 -4.71 25.11
N PRO A 250 -14.62 -5.27 25.44
CA PRO A 250 -14.81 -6.71 25.33
C PRO A 250 -14.83 -7.20 23.87
N VAL A 251 -14.97 -6.29 22.89
CA VAL A 251 -14.78 -6.63 21.47
C VAL A 251 -13.34 -7.02 21.16
N LEU A 252 -12.35 -6.42 21.83
CA LEU A 252 -10.94 -6.78 21.67
C LEU A 252 -10.66 -8.16 22.24
N LYS A 253 -11.19 -8.43 23.44
CA LYS A 253 -11.10 -9.76 24.06
C LYS A 253 -11.81 -10.83 23.24
N TYR A 254 -12.99 -10.53 22.70
CA TYR A 254 -13.71 -11.46 21.84
C TYR A 254 -12.94 -11.75 20.54
N TRP A 255 -12.28 -10.73 19.98
CA TRP A 255 -11.39 -10.94 18.84
C TRP A 255 -10.22 -11.86 19.21
N GLU A 256 -9.51 -11.59 20.30
CA GLU A 256 -8.34 -12.34 20.76
C GLU A 256 -8.68 -13.78 21.14
N ASP A 257 -9.74 -13.97 21.95
CA ASP A 257 -10.09 -15.27 22.53
C ASP A 257 -10.89 -16.17 21.57
N VAL A 258 -11.56 -15.60 20.56
CA VAL A 258 -12.51 -16.34 19.71
C VAL A 258 -12.27 -16.12 18.21
N GLN A 259 -12.30 -14.87 17.74
CA GLN A 259 -12.34 -14.61 16.29
C GLN A 259 -11.00 -14.91 15.61
N LEU A 260 -9.87 -14.52 16.23
CA LEU A 260 -8.54 -14.79 15.71
C LEU A 260 -8.23 -16.30 15.71
N PRO A 261 -8.41 -17.06 16.81
CA PRO A 261 -8.23 -18.51 16.79
C PRO A 261 -9.11 -19.22 15.76
N THR A 262 -10.37 -18.79 15.61
CA THR A 262 -11.28 -19.37 14.60
C THR A 262 -10.78 -19.13 13.18
N TYR A 263 -10.27 -17.93 12.91
CA TYR A 263 -9.70 -17.58 11.62
C TYR A 263 -8.45 -18.40 11.30
N LEU A 264 -7.49 -18.45 12.24
CA LEU A 264 -6.26 -19.23 12.08
C LEU A 264 -6.54 -20.72 11.90
N ALA A 265 -7.49 -21.29 12.67
CA ALA A 265 -7.90 -22.69 12.50
C ALA A 265 -8.54 -22.98 11.13
N GLY A 266 -9.25 -21.99 10.56
CA GLY A 266 -9.81 -22.09 9.21
C GLY A 266 -8.75 -22.18 8.13
N ILE A 267 -7.64 -21.45 8.29
CA ILE A 267 -6.47 -21.50 7.40
C ILE A 267 -5.69 -22.80 7.61
N GLU A 268 -5.37 -23.12 8.86
CA GLU A 268 -4.58 -24.30 9.25
C GLU A 268 -5.19 -25.62 8.77
N ARG A 269 -6.53 -25.68 8.65
CA ARG A 269 -7.24 -26.83 8.08
C ARG A 269 -6.78 -27.15 6.66
N TRP A 270 -6.54 -26.15 5.83
CA TRP A 270 -6.11 -26.31 4.44
C TRP A 270 -4.58 -26.34 4.31
N ASP A 271 -3.88 -25.60 5.17
CA ASP A 271 -2.41 -25.51 5.18
C ASP A 271 -1.72 -26.86 5.45
N LYS A 272 -2.37 -27.73 6.23
CA LYS A 272 -1.89 -29.09 6.53
C LYS A 272 -2.05 -30.09 5.38
N LEU A 273 -2.78 -29.72 4.33
CA LEU A 273 -3.09 -30.59 3.21
C LEU A 273 -2.16 -30.27 2.03
N ASP A 274 -1.83 -31.30 1.26
CA ASP A 274 -0.99 -31.19 0.07
C ASP A 274 -1.90 -30.95 -1.17
N PRO A 275 -1.88 -29.75 -1.78
CA PRO A 275 -2.76 -29.43 -2.91
C PRO A 275 -2.52 -30.38 -4.10
N THR A 276 -1.30 -30.90 -4.28
CA THR A 276 -0.95 -31.83 -5.37
C THR A 276 -1.71 -33.17 -5.29
N ARG A 277 -2.23 -33.52 -4.10
CA ARG A 277 -2.99 -34.75 -3.85
C ARG A 277 -4.50 -34.55 -3.85
N ALA A 278 -4.96 -33.30 -3.81
CA ALA A 278 -6.39 -32.98 -3.80
C ALA A 278 -7.02 -33.21 -5.18
N THR A 279 -8.31 -33.49 -5.23
CA THR A 279 -9.12 -33.51 -6.46
C THR A 279 -9.44 -32.08 -6.94
N GLY A 280 -9.91 -31.92 -8.18
CA GLY A 280 -10.32 -30.61 -8.71
C GLY A 280 -11.41 -29.95 -7.85
N ASP A 281 -12.40 -30.73 -7.42
CA ASP A 281 -13.48 -30.26 -6.55
C ASP A 281 -12.98 -29.85 -5.16
N GLU A 282 -12.05 -30.63 -4.58
CA GLU A 282 -11.43 -30.28 -3.30
C GLU A 282 -10.59 -29.00 -3.40
N LEU A 283 -9.87 -28.81 -4.52
CA LEU A 283 -9.11 -27.58 -4.78
C LEU A 283 -10.05 -26.36 -4.80
N LEU A 284 -11.11 -26.41 -5.60
CA LEU A 284 -12.08 -25.31 -5.70
C LEU A 284 -12.83 -25.07 -4.37
N GLN A 285 -13.16 -26.14 -3.63
CA GLN A 285 -13.75 -26.00 -2.30
C GLN A 285 -12.78 -25.31 -1.32
N GLY A 286 -11.48 -25.61 -1.41
CA GLY A 286 -10.43 -24.91 -0.67
C GLY A 286 -10.43 -23.41 -0.95
N LEU A 287 -10.49 -23.02 -2.23
CA LEU A 287 -10.56 -21.61 -2.63
C LEU A 287 -11.78 -20.90 -2.02
N ARG A 288 -12.96 -21.54 -2.05
CA ARG A 288 -14.20 -21.02 -1.47
C ARG A 288 -14.14 -20.90 0.05
N ASP A 289 -13.66 -21.94 0.73
CA ASP A 289 -13.55 -21.97 2.20
C ASP A 289 -12.57 -20.91 2.71
N LEU A 290 -11.41 -20.76 2.05
CA LEU A 290 -10.39 -19.76 2.41
C LEU A 290 -10.89 -18.33 2.16
N SER A 291 -11.54 -18.10 1.01
CA SER A 291 -12.16 -16.79 0.70
C SER A 291 -13.23 -16.41 1.72
N LEU A 292 -14.08 -17.36 2.12
CA LEU A 292 -15.10 -17.15 3.14
C LEU A 292 -14.49 -16.95 4.55
N THR A 293 -13.39 -17.64 4.85
CA THR A 293 -12.64 -17.49 6.10
C THR A 293 -12.08 -16.07 6.21
N GLU A 294 -11.47 -15.55 5.15
CA GLU A 294 -11.00 -14.16 5.08
C GLU A 294 -12.16 -13.16 5.20
N ALA A 295 -13.26 -13.39 4.49
CA ALA A 295 -14.44 -12.51 4.54
C ALA A 295 -15.03 -12.42 5.96
N LYS A 296 -15.09 -13.55 6.69
CA LYS A 296 -15.49 -13.57 8.11
C LYS A 296 -14.52 -12.81 9.00
N TYR A 297 -13.22 -12.92 8.75
CA TYR A 297 -12.21 -12.19 9.52
C TYR A 297 -12.31 -10.69 9.31
N TRP A 298 -12.56 -10.23 8.08
CA TRP A 298 -12.84 -8.82 7.80
C TRP A 298 -13.99 -8.26 8.67
N HIS A 299 -15.05 -9.04 8.90
CA HIS A 299 -16.12 -8.63 9.81
C HIS A 299 -15.67 -8.51 11.27
N ALA A 300 -14.72 -9.34 11.72
CA ALA A 300 -14.10 -9.23 13.03
C ALA A 300 -13.26 -7.94 13.15
N LEU A 301 -12.46 -7.64 12.13
CA LEU A 301 -11.61 -6.44 12.09
C LEU A 301 -12.40 -5.14 12.23
N ARG A 302 -13.66 -5.08 11.75
CA ARG A 302 -14.52 -3.90 11.94
C ARG A 302 -14.67 -3.49 13.40
N GLY A 303 -14.79 -4.47 14.31
CA GLY A 303 -14.92 -4.20 15.75
C GLY A 303 -13.63 -3.63 16.34
N VAL A 304 -12.49 -4.21 15.96
CA VAL A 304 -11.16 -3.79 16.42
C VAL A 304 -10.80 -2.41 15.87
N ILE A 305 -10.87 -2.23 14.54
CA ILE A 305 -10.59 -0.96 13.86
C ILE A 305 -11.54 0.12 14.36
N GLY A 306 -12.84 -0.15 14.44
CA GLY A 306 -13.83 0.81 14.94
C GLY A 306 -13.55 1.26 16.37
N THR A 307 -13.09 0.35 17.24
CA THR A 307 -12.71 0.66 18.62
C THR A 307 -11.47 1.56 18.68
N ALA A 308 -10.43 1.23 17.91
CA ALA A 308 -9.23 2.04 17.84
C ALA A 308 -9.54 3.44 17.27
N LYS A 309 -10.34 3.52 16.19
CA LYS A 309 -10.78 4.80 15.61
C LYS A 309 -11.55 5.66 16.61
N ALA A 310 -12.49 5.07 17.35
CA ALA A 310 -13.29 5.80 18.32
C ALA A 310 -12.46 6.30 19.51
N THR A 311 -11.52 5.49 20.00
CA THR A 311 -10.73 5.83 21.19
C THR A 311 -9.56 6.76 20.89
N ASP A 312 -8.81 6.55 19.81
CA ASP A 312 -7.77 7.48 19.34
C ASP A 312 -8.39 8.80 18.85
N GLY A 313 -9.39 8.72 17.96
CA GLY A 313 -10.07 9.91 17.43
C GLY A 313 -10.74 10.75 18.53
N GLY A 314 -11.36 10.10 19.53
CA GLY A 314 -11.92 10.80 20.69
C GLY A 314 -10.85 11.49 21.54
N PHE A 315 -9.67 10.89 21.67
CA PHE A 315 -8.55 11.50 22.40
C PHE A 315 -7.93 12.65 21.62
N GLN A 316 -7.74 12.50 20.30
CA GLN A 316 -7.29 13.58 19.42
C GLN A 316 -8.25 14.78 19.48
N TYR A 317 -9.55 14.53 19.35
CA TYR A 317 -10.57 15.58 19.46
C TYR A 317 -10.51 16.31 20.81
N PHE A 318 -10.35 15.58 21.92
CA PHE A 318 -10.16 16.20 23.23
C PHE A 318 -8.95 17.14 23.25
N LEU A 319 -7.82 16.74 22.68
CA LEU A 319 -6.61 17.56 22.63
C LEU A 319 -6.80 18.80 21.75
N GLU A 320 -7.42 18.65 20.58
CA GLU A 320 -7.69 19.76 19.67
C GLU A 320 -8.64 20.79 20.28
N GLU A 321 -9.70 20.35 20.97
CA GLU A 321 -10.68 21.24 21.57
C GLU A 321 -10.15 21.95 22.83
N ASN A 322 -9.28 21.29 23.59
CA ASN A 322 -8.88 21.76 24.92
C ASN A 322 -7.42 22.25 25.00
N ALA A 323 -6.59 22.00 23.98
CA ALA A 323 -5.18 22.39 23.92
C ALA A 323 -4.66 22.56 22.47
N PRO A 324 -5.34 23.34 21.60
CA PRO A 324 -5.00 23.45 20.17
C PRO A 324 -3.59 23.98 19.90
N ASP A 325 -3.09 24.90 20.72
CA ASP A 325 -1.80 25.58 20.50
C ASP A 325 -0.61 24.91 21.21
N GLU A 326 -0.85 23.82 21.95
CA GLU A 326 0.18 23.16 22.77
C GLU A 326 1.01 22.12 21.99
N GLY A 327 0.70 21.92 20.71
CA GLY A 327 1.34 20.90 19.88
C GLY A 327 1.21 19.50 20.50
N MET A 328 0.03 19.19 21.04
CA MET A 328 -0.29 17.89 21.64
C MET A 328 -1.21 17.12 20.69
N ILE A 329 -0.69 16.04 20.10
CA ILE A 329 -1.47 15.13 19.25
C ILE A 329 -1.48 13.73 19.87
N SER A 330 -2.58 13.01 19.69
CA SER A 330 -2.79 11.66 20.24
C SER A 330 -1.69 10.70 19.79
N GLY A 331 -1.20 10.84 18.56
CA GLY A 331 -0.09 10.06 18.00
C GLY A 331 1.14 10.06 18.90
N THR A 332 1.55 11.20 19.47
CA THR A 332 2.71 11.28 20.36
C THR A 332 2.52 10.48 21.65
N PHE A 333 1.28 10.39 22.14
CA PHE A 333 0.94 9.65 23.35
C PHE A 333 0.75 8.15 23.09
N LEU A 334 0.34 7.80 21.86
CA LEU A 334 0.07 6.43 21.40
C LEU A 334 1.21 5.84 20.56
N SER A 335 2.43 6.39 20.67
CA SER A 335 3.63 5.84 20.03
C SER A 335 4.45 4.95 20.98
N GLY A 336 5.30 4.10 20.40
CA GLY A 336 6.28 3.28 21.13
C GLY A 336 5.69 2.11 21.91
N PHE A 337 4.82 1.36 21.24
CA PHE A 337 4.33 0.04 21.67
C PHE A 337 5.10 -1.07 20.94
N PRO A 338 5.17 -2.29 21.49
CA PRO A 338 5.59 -3.45 20.71
C PRO A 338 4.55 -3.72 19.59
N SER A 339 5.03 -4.15 18.43
CA SER A 339 4.20 -4.49 17.26
C SER A 339 4.89 -5.58 16.43
N ARG A 340 4.12 -6.37 15.68
CA ARG A 340 4.65 -7.38 14.75
C ARG A 340 5.51 -6.77 13.65
N THR A 341 5.18 -5.54 13.26
CA THR A 341 5.96 -4.70 12.33
C THR A 341 7.37 -4.43 12.87
N LEU A 342 7.48 -4.07 14.16
CA LEU A 342 8.78 -3.86 14.80
C LEU A 342 9.55 -5.18 14.96
N ASP A 343 8.85 -6.27 15.30
CA ASP A 343 9.47 -7.60 15.38
C ASP A 343 10.07 -8.02 14.03
N ALA A 344 9.38 -7.75 12.92
CA ALA A 344 9.88 -7.97 11.56
C ALA A 344 11.12 -7.10 11.25
N GLU A 345 11.12 -5.80 11.60
CA GLU A 345 12.32 -4.97 11.43
C GLU A 345 13.51 -5.53 12.22
N MET A 346 13.29 -5.96 13.46
CA MET A 346 14.33 -6.54 14.31
C MET A 346 14.88 -7.84 13.72
N ALA A 347 14.02 -8.75 13.27
CA ALA A 347 14.43 -10.01 12.65
C ALA A 347 15.23 -9.78 11.35
N MET A 348 14.81 -8.84 10.50
CA MET A 348 15.57 -8.49 9.28
C MET A 348 16.95 -7.91 9.63
N ARG A 349 17.05 -7.09 10.68
CA ARG A 349 18.33 -6.53 11.16
C ARG A 349 19.28 -7.60 11.66
N GLU A 350 18.77 -8.60 12.37
CA GLU A 350 19.56 -9.74 12.83
C GLU A 350 20.13 -10.53 11.64
N ILE A 351 19.31 -10.77 10.61
CA ILE A 351 19.78 -11.38 9.35
C ILE A 351 20.88 -10.53 8.71
N ALA A 352 20.65 -9.21 8.58
CA ALA A 352 21.62 -8.29 8.00
C ALA A 352 22.93 -8.22 8.80
N ALA A 353 22.86 -8.28 10.13
CA ALA A 353 24.03 -8.32 11.00
C ALA A 353 24.82 -9.61 10.81
N GLY A 354 24.16 -10.77 10.80
CA GLY A 354 24.79 -12.06 10.52
C GLY A 354 25.48 -12.11 9.15
N ILE A 355 24.87 -11.50 8.11
CA ILE A 355 25.50 -11.36 6.79
C ILE A 355 26.76 -10.48 6.86
N ARG A 356 26.73 -9.37 7.60
CA ARG A 356 27.90 -8.47 7.74
C ARG A 356 29.07 -9.11 8.50
N GLU A 357 28.78 -10.00 9.43
CA GLU A 357 29.82 -10.70 10.21
C GLU A 357 30.60 -11.72 9.37
N ASN A 358 30.04 -12.20 8.25
CA ASN A 358 30.72 -13.11 7.32
C ASN A 358 31.11 -12.37 6.02
N PRO A 359 32.42 -12.13 5.75
CA PRO A 359 32.87 -11.42 4.56
C PRO A 359 32.41 -12.04 3.23
N SER A 360 32.38 -13.38 3.14
CA SER A 360 31.96 -14.10 1.93
C SER A 360 30.47 -13.88 1.65
N LEU A 361 29.63 -13.92 2.70
CA LEU A 361 28.19 -13.65 2.57
C LEU A 361 27.91 -12.18 2.29
N TYR A 362 28.67 -11.27 2.89
CA TYR A 362 28.59 -9.85 2.60
C TYR A 362 28.86 -9.58 1.12
N GLU A 363 30.01 -10.05 0.59
CA GLU A 363 30.37 -9.89 -0.81
C GLU A 363 29.28 -10.45 -1.74
N LEU A 364 28.86 -11.69 -1.51
CA LEU A 364 27.79 -12.35 -2.26
C LEU A 364 26.51 -11.51 -2.29
N THR A 365 26.11 -10.96 -1.13
CA THR A 365 24.90 -10.16 -0.98
C THR A 365 24.99 -8.84 -1.74
N ILE A 366 26.16 -8.18 -1.72
CA ILE A 366 26.36 -6.90 -2.41
C ILE A 366 26.31 -7.07 -3.93
N VAL A 367 27.01 -8.09 -4.48
CA VAL A 367 27.18 -8.26 -5.93
C VAL A 367 26.01 -8.97 -6.62
N THR A 368 25.28 -9.84 -5.91
CA THR A 368 24.18 -10.62 -6.50
C THR A 368 22.90 -9.78 -6.61
N SER A 369 22.22 -9.77 -7.76
CA SER A 369 20.93 -9.08 -7.91
C SER A 369 19.89 -9.60 -6.90
N ALA A 370 18.95 -8.75 -6.46
CA ALA A 370 17.95 -9.11 -5.46
C ALA A 370 17.14 -10.36 -5.84
N ALA A 371 16.66 -10.43 -7.09
CA ALA A 371 15.97 -11.59 -7.66
C ALA A 371 16.73 -12.94 -7.54
N ARG A 372 18.06 -12.91 -7.45
CA ARG A 372 18.90 -14.13 -7.41
C ARG A 372 19.49 -14.42 -6.03
N LEU A 373 19.24 -13.55 -5.03
CA LEU A 373 19.94 -13.60 -3.75
C LEU A 373 19.68 -14.90 -2.99
N LEU A 374 18.42 -15.32 -2.83
CA LEU A 374 18.09 -16.53 -2.08
C LEU A 374 18.66 -17.79 -2.73
N ALA A 375 18.62 -17.87 -4.06
CA ALA A 375 19.20 -18.98 -4.82
C ALA A 375 20.74 -19.00 -4.68
N ALA A 376 21.38 -17.84 -4.74
CA ALA A 376 22.83 -17.72 -4.56
C ALA A 376 23.27 -18.11 -3.14
N LEU A 377 22.52 -17.70 -2.11
CA LEU A 377 22.76 -18.12 -0.73
C LEU A 377 22.66 -19.64 -0.57
N GLY A 378 21.67 -20.29 -1.19
CA GLY A 378 21.53 -21.76 -1.15
C GLY A 378 22.66 -22.53 -1.83
N ASN A 379 23.33 -21.91 -2.81
CA ASN A 379 24.46 -22.51 -3.54
C ASN A 379 25.82 -22.18 -2.91
N HIS A 380 25.87 -21.29 -1.92
CA HIS A 380 27.10 -20.87 -1.25
C HIS A 380 27.35 -21.74 0.00
N ALA A 381 28.60 -22.13 0.23
CA ALA A 381 28.97 -23.01 1.35
C ALA A 381 28.51 -22.48 2.72
N ASP A 382 28.64 -21.17 2.92
CA ASP A 382 28.23 -20.50 4.16
C ASP A 382 26.77 -20.02 4.17
N GLY A 383 26.05 -20.14 3.04
CA GLY A 383 24.78 -19.43 2.85
C GLY A 383 23.52 -20.21 3.25
N ASN A 384 23.62 -21.53 3.47
CA ASN A 384 22.46 -22.37 3.79
C ASN A 384 21.76 -21.98 5.09
N VAL A 385 22.52 -21.66 6.14
CA VAL A 385 21.93 -21.23 7.43
C VAL A 385 21.21 -19.89 7.25
N THR A 386 21.85 -18.92 6.60
CA THR A 386 21.24 -17.62 6.32
C THR A 386 19.99 -17.75 5.46
N LYS A 387 20.00 -18.62 4.46
CA LYS A 387 18.82 -18.92 3.62
C LYS A 387 17.66 -19.45 4.47
N GLN A 388 17.90 -20.42 5.35
CA GLN A 388 16.86 -20.98 6.23
C GLN A 388 16.27 -19.93 7.18
N VAL A 389 17.11 -19.04 7.72
CA VAL A 389 16.65 -17.94 8.58
C VAL A 389 15.80 -16.94 7.77
N ILE A 390 16.18 -16.65 6.53
CA ILE A 390 15.38 -15.82 5.61
C ILE A 390 14.04 -16.49 5.29
N GLU A 391 14.02 -17.79 5.00
CA GLU A 391 12.79 -18.53 4.73
C GLU A 391 11.86 -18.54 5.96
N SER A 392 12.40 -18.72 7.17
CA SER A 392 11.63 -18.59 8.41
C SER A 392 11.07 -17.18 8.59
N TYR A 393 11.86 -16.14 8.30
CA TYR A 393 11.38 -14.76 8.33
C TYR A 393 10.22 -14.53 7.36
N LEU A 394 10.35 -15.01 6.12
CA LEU A 394 9.32 -14.86 5.09
C LEU A 394 8.05 -15.63 5.47
N HIS A 395 8.18 -16.77 6.13
CA HIS A 395 7.04 -17.49 6.66
C HIS A 395 6.35 -16.72 7.80
N ASP A 396 7.11 -16.14 8.73
CA ASP A 396 6.54 -15.46 9.88
C ASP A 396 5.95 -14.08 9.52
N TYR A 397 6.57 -13.36 8.59
CA TYR A 397 6.26 -11.95 8.31
C TYR A 397 5.96 -11.65 6.83
N GLY A 398 6.29 -12.54 5.91
CA GLY A 398 6.15 -12.35 4.45
C GLY A 398 4.83 -12.87 3.85
N ARG A 399 3.94 -13.45 4.65
CA ARG A 399 2.62 -13.93 4.21
C ARG A 399 1.54 -12.84 4.13
N GLN A 400 1.90 -11.61 4.47
CA GLN A 400 1.00 -10.47 4.36
C GLN A 400 0.79 -10.07 2.90
N VAL A 401 -0.38 -9.53 2.59
CA VAL A 401 -0.70 -9.09 1.24
C VAL A 401 -0.50 -7.59 1.02
N PHE A 402 -0.05 -7.25 -0.19
CA PHE A 402 0.17 -5.88 -0.67
C PHE A 402 -1.17 -5.17 -0.94
N ASN A 403 -2.12 -5.92 -1.50
CA ASN A 403 -3.50 -5.58 -1.84
C ASN A 403 -4.36 -6.77 -1.38
N LEU A 404 -5.61 -6.57 -0.96
CA LEU A 404 -6.47 -7.69 -0.62
C LEU A 404 -6.72 -8.63 -1.80
N ASP A 405 -6.61 -8.15 -3.04
CA ASP A 405 -6.70 -8.99 -4.23
C ASP A 405 -5.63 -10.08 -4.23
N PHE A 406 -6.06 -11.34 -4.14
CA PHE A 406 -5.18 -12.50 -4.06
C PHE A 406 -4.44 -12.79 -5.37
N VAL A 407 -4.65 -12.02 -6.44
CA VAL A 407 -3.89 -12.15 -7.71
C VAL A 407 -2.41 -11.80 -7.52
N GLU A 408 -2.10 -10.93 -6.57
CA GLU A 408 -0.73 -10.51 -6.28
C GLU A 408 -0.03 -11.54 -5.37
N PRO A 409 1.24 -11.90 -5.67
CA PRO A 409 2.00 -12.81 -4.82
C PRO A 409 2.33 -12.19 -3.47
N THR A 410 2.42 -13.04 -2.45
CA THR A 410 2.97 -12.67 -1.13
C THR A 410 4.50 -12.50 -1.21
N LEU A 411 5.11 -11.89 -0.18
CA LEU A 411 6.57 -11.79 -0.09
C LEU A 411 7.23 -13.16 0.06
N GLU A 412 6.53 -14.13 0.64
CA GLU A 412 7.01 -15.52 0.73
C GLU A 412 7.15 -16.16 -0.66
N GLU A 413 6.18 -15.91 -1.56
CA GLU A 413 6.21 -16.40 -2.95
C GLU A 413 7.18 -15.60 -3.83
N ALA A 414 7.22 -14.28 -3.65
CA ALA A 414 8.04 -13.35 -4.43
C ALA A 414 8.95 -12.52 -3.51
N PRO A 415 10.10 -13.07 -3.06
CA PRO A 415 10.95 -12.45 -2.04
C PRO A 415 11.85 -11.32 -2.55
N GLU A 416 11.71 -10.89 -3.80
CA GLU A 416 12.56 -9.85 -4.38
C GLU A 416 12.50 -8.51 -3.62
N PRO A 417 11.33 -7.96 -3.24
CA PRO A 417 11.26 -6.73 -2.43
C PRO A 417 11.92 -6.87 -1.06
N PHE A 418 11.79 -8.05 -0.43
CA PHE A 418 12.50 -8.37 0.79
C PHE A 418 14.01 -8.38 0.57
N ALA A 419 14.49 -9.04 -0.50
CA ALA A 419 15.91 -9.13 -0.81
C ALA A 419 16.52 -7.74 -1.09
N MET A 420 15.79 -6.84 -1.76
CA MET A 420 16.21 -5.45 -1.95
C MET A 420 16.40 -4.72 -0.62
N SER A 421 15.40 -4.81 0.26
CA SER A 421 15.42 -4.19 1.59
C SER A 421 16.54 -4.75 2.47
N LEU A 422 16.73 -6.07 2.46
CA LEU A 422 17.81 -6.74 3.15
C LEU A 422 19.18 -6.25 2.66
N LYS A 423 19.38 -6.16 1.33
CA LYS A 423 20.62 -5.65 0.74
C LYS A 423 20.91 -4.20 1.16
N ALA A 424 19.89 -3.34 1.15
CA ALA A 424 20.01 -1.96 1.60
C ALA A 424 20.40 -1.91 3.08
N MET A 425 19.76 -2.73 3.92
CA MET A 425 20.04 -2.83 5.34
C MET A 425 21.42 -3.41 5.67
N VAL A 426 21.93 -4.34 4.86
CA VAL A 426 23.30 -4.87 4.95
C VAL A 426 24.32 -3.77 4.68
N ARG A 427 24.08 -2.94 3.64
CA ARG A 427 24.95 -1.80 3.28
C ARG A 427 24.93 -0.69 4.33
N ASN A 428 23.74 -0.29 4.75
CA ASN A 428 23.53 0.77 5.72
C ASN A 428 22.48 0.34 6.75
N PRO A 429 22.89 -0.07 7.98
CA PRO A 429 21.94 -0.46 9.01
C PRO A 429 21.09 0.71 9.54
N GLY A 430 21.46 1.97 9.27
CA GLY A 430 20.76 3.13 9.80
C GLY A 430 20.75 3.16 11.34
N GLN A 431 19.73 3.80 11.92
CA GLN A 431 19.60 3.93 13.37
C GLN A 431 19.03 2.66 14.03
N GLU A 432 19.63 2.24 15.14
CA GLU A 432 19.15 1.13 15.97
C GLU A 432 17.70 1.34 16.49
N PRO A 433 16.78 0.38 16.30
CA PRO A 433 15.38 0.50 16.75
C PRO A 433 15.26 0.76 18.25
N ALA A 434 16.16 0.20 19.05
CA ALA A 434 16.20 0.41 20.51
C ALA A 434 16.42 1.89 20.87
N VAL A 435 17.25 2.61 20.10
CA VAL A 435 17.53 4.04 20.30
C VAL A 435 16.30 4.87 19.95
N ARG A 436 15.69 4.58 18.79
CA ARG A 436 14.44 5.20 18.34
C ARG A 436 13.30 5.00 19.34
N GLN A 437 13.09 3.77 19.82
CA GLN A 437 12.09 3.45 20.84
C GLN A 437 12.33 4.17 22.17
N LYS A 438 13.60 4.32 22.58
CA LYS A 438 13.97 5.11 23.76
C LYS A 438 13.62 6.58 23.58
N GLN A 439 13.85 7.14 22.39
CA GLN A 439 13.50 8.53 22.06
C GLN A 439 11.98 8.75 22.05
N LEU A 440 11.21 7.86 21.43
CA LEU A 440 9.74 7.90 21.46
C LEU A 440 9.20 7.86 22.90
N ARG A 441 9.73 6.97 23.75
CA ARG A 441 9.35 6.90 25.17
C ARG A 441 9.70 8.19 25.93
N LYS A 442 10.84 8.82 25.62
CA LYS A 442 11.26 10.10 26.20
C LYS A 442 10.31 11.23 25.80
N THR A 443 9.99 11.35 24.50
CA THR A 443 9.06 12.35 23.96
C THR A 443 7.66 12.18 24.56
N ARG A 444 7.14 10.94 24.61
CA ARG A 444 5.86 10.63 25.26
C ARG A 444 5.83 11.05 26.73
N ARG A 445 6.90 10.76 27.49
CA ARG A 445 7.00 11.17 28.90
C ARG A 445 7.05 12.69 29.05
N SER A 446 7.75 13.38 28.16
CA SER A 446 7.81 14.84 28.13
C SER A 446 6.43 15.45 27.88
N LYS A 447 5.72 15.00 26.84
CA LYS A 447 4.36 15.45 26.51
C LYS A 447 3.34 15.08 27.59
N MET A 448 3.47 13.93 28.23
CA MET A 448 2.68 13.57 29.42
C MET A 448 2.92 14.57 30.56
N TRP A 449 4.16 14.96 30.82
CA TRP A 449 4.48 15.99 31.81
C TRP A 449 3.92 17.36 31.45
N GLN A 450 3.99 17.76 30.17
CA GLN A 450 3.38 18.99 29.66
C GLN A 450 1.86 18.96 29.89
N ALA A 451 1.18 17.90 29.45
CA ALA A 451 -0.26 17.72 29.62
C ALA A 451 -0.68 17.76 31.09
N MET A 452 0.06 17.08 31.97
CA MET A 452 -0.21 17.08 33.41
C MET A 452 -0.03 18.46 34.05
N LYS A 453 0.89 19.29 33.56
CA LYS A 453 1.05 20.69 34.03
C LYS A 453 -0.04 21.60 33.48
N PHE A 454 -0.39 21.42 32.21
CA PHE A 454 -1.34 22.24 31.48
C PHE A 454 -2.79 22.00 31.96
N PHE A 455 -3.26 20.75 31.92
CA PHE A 455 -4.60 20.41 32.36
C PHE A 455 -4.69 20.42 33.89
N LYS A 456 -5.74 21.06 34.42
CA LYS A 456 -6.02 21.20 35.86
C LYS A 456 -7.44 20.72 36.19
N GLY A 457 -7.68 20.37 37.45
CA GLY A 457 -9.01 19.99 37.96
C GLY A 457 -9.66 18.86 37.13
N GLY A 458 -10.95 19.00 36.82
CA GLY A 458 -11.71 18.02 36.05
C GLY A 458 -11.13 17.72 34.67
N LYS A 459 -10.58 18.72 33.96
CA LYS A 459 -9.96 18.53 32.64
C LYS A 459 -8.73 17.63 32.69
N ARG A 460 -7.99 17.61 33.80
CA ARG A 460 -6.87 16.66 33.99
C ARG A 460 -7.39 15.22 34.12
N ILE A 461 -8.53 15.04 34.79
CA ILE A 461 -9.18 13.73 34.93
C ILE A 461 -9.68 13.27 33.56
N ASP A 462 -10.35 14.15 32.80
CA ASP A 462 -10.82 13.85 31.45
C ASP A 462 -9.68 13.48 30.50
N PHE A 463 -8.56 14.23 30.54
CA PHE A 463 -7.35 13.89 29.79
C PHE A 463 -6.83 12.50 30.14
N LEU A 464 -6.67 12.19 31.44
CA LEU A 464 -6.19 10.88 31.88
C LEU A 464 -7.15 9.76 31.46
N GLN A 465 -8.47 9.98 31.54
CA GLN A 465 -9.47 9.02 31.07
C GLN A 465 -9.34 8.77 29.56
N ALA A 466 -9.28 9.83 28.75
CA ALA A 466 -9.13 9.72 27.31
C ALA A 466 -7.82 9.01 26.92
N TYR A 467 -6.71 9.41 27.54
CA TYR A 467 -5.39 8.81 27.33
C TYR A 467 -5.39 7.31 27.67
N TRP A 468 -5.84 6.90 28.86
CA TRP A 468 -5.81 5.49 29.25
C TRP A 468 -6.75 4.64 28.41
N THR A 469 -7.94 5.17 28.08
CA THR A 469 -8.89 4.49 27.20
C THR A 469 -8.27 4.25 25.82
N ALA A 470 -7.65 5.27 25.21
CA ALA A 470 -6.98 5.12 23.93
C ALA A 470 -5.76 4.18 24.02
N ARG A 471 -4.91 4.37 25.04
CA ARG A 471 -3.67 3.59 25.21
C ARG A 471 -3.90 2.08 25.36
N ILE A 472 -5.01 1.68 25.98
CA ILE A 472 -5.33 0.26 26.17
C ILE A 472 -6.01 -0.35 24.94
N ASN A 473 -6.82 0.42 24.23
CA ASN A 473 -7.67 -0.11 23.16
C ASN A 473 -7.09 0.06 21.75
N TYR A 474 -6.09 0.91 21.59
CA TYR A 474 -5.44 1.17 20.31
C TYR A 474 -4.49 0.05 19.84
N PRO A 475 -3.59 -0.52 20.66
CA PRO A 475 -2.51 -1.39 20.17
C PRO A 475 -2.99 -2.66 19.45
N THR A 476 -4.10 -3.25 19.88
CA THR A 476 -4.68 -4.48 19.29
C THR A 476 -5.01 -4.32 17.80
N ARG A 477 -5.24 -3.10 17.32
CA ARG A 477 -5.51 -2.82 15.91
C ARG A 477 -4.37 -3.26 15.00
N GLU A 478 -3.12 -3.00 15.38
CA GLU A 478 -1.96 -3.33 14.55
C GLU A 478 -1.77 -4.83 14.44
N GLU A 479 -1.90 -5.54 15.56
CA GLU A 479 -1.87 -6.99 15.55
C GLU A 479 -3.02 -7.59 14.73
N ALA A 480 -4.21 -7.01 14.80
CA ALA A 480 -5.35 -7.48 14.00
C ALA A 480 -5.16 -7.26 12.49
N LEU A 481 -4.61 -6.11 12.08
CA LEU A 481 -4.28 -5.88 10.67
C LEU A 481 -3.13 -6.75 10.18
N PHE A 482 -2.21 -7.15 11.06
CA PHE A 482 -1.10 -8.02 10.67
C PHE A 482 -1.57 -9.35 10.07
N TYR A 483 -2.65 -9.92 10.59
CA TYR A 483 -3.22 -11.19 10.12
C TYR A 483 -4.17 -11.02 8.92
N MET A 484 -4.46 -9.79 8.49
CA MET A 484 -5.35 -9.54 7.37
C MET A 484 -4.72 -10.06 6.06
N GLY A 485 -5.50 -10.83 5.30
CA GLY A 485 -5.04 -11.47 4.07
C GLY A 485 -4.17 -12.71 4.26
N LEU A 486 -3.99 -13.20 5.50
CA LEU A 486 -3.18 -14.39 5.75
C LEU A 486 -3.77 -15.64 5.07
N ALA A 487 -5.08 -15.72 4.86
CA ALA A 487 -5.68 -16.84 4.13
C ALA A 487 -5.16 -16.96 2.68
N TRP A 488 -4.65 -15.85 2.11
CA TRP A 488 -4.12 -15.84 0.76
C TRP A 488 -2.83 -16.63 0.59
N SER A 489 -2.00 -16.74 1.63
CA SER A 489 -0.78 -17.55 1.57
C SER A 489 -1.07 -19.04 1.35
N THR A 490 -2.20 -19.52 1.86
CA THR A 490 -2.66 -20.91 1.62
C THR A 490 -3.53 -20.99 0.36
N PHE A 491 -4.31 -19.96 0.05
CA PHE A 491 -5.18 -19.93 -1.14
C PHE A 491 -4.39 -20.03 -2.44
N ARG A 492 -3.30 -19.26 -2.57
CA ARG A 492 -2.59 -19.10 -3.84
C ARG A 492 -1.94 -20.40 -4.33
N PRO A 493 -1.20 -21.17 -3.52
CA PRO A 493 -0.70 -22.49 -3.94
C PRO A 493 -1.81 -23.44 -4.39
N TRP A 494 -2.96 -23.44 -3.71
CA TRP A 494 -4.13 -24.23 -4.08
C TRP A 494 -4.72 -23.79 -5.42
N ALA A 495 -4.79 -22.48 -5.67
CA ALA A 495 -5.28 -21.92 -6.92
C ALA A 495 -4.32 -22.25 -8.09
N LEU A 496 -3.02 -22.08 -7.89
CA LEU A 496 -2.02 -22.34 -8.91
C LEU A 496 -1.91 -23.83 -9.25
N GLU A 497 -2.11 -24.73 -8.28
CA GLU A 497 -2.21 -26.18 -8.55
C GLU A 497 -3.41 -26.49 -9.46
N LEU A 498 -4.59 -25.94 -9.17
CA LEU A 498 -5.76 -26.10 -10.04
C LEU A 498 -5.52 -25.49 -11.42
N GLY A 499 -4.92 -24.30 -11.47
CA GLY A 499 -4.55 -23.62 -12.70
C GLY A 499 -3.59 -24.47 -13.55
N GLN A 500 -2.56 -25.03 -12.95
CA GLN A 500 -1.58 -25.90 -13.62
C GLN A 500 -2.25 -27.13 -14.25
N ARG A 501 -3.18 -27.77 -13.54
CA ARG A 501 -3.95 -28.91 -14.08
C ARG A 501 -4.85 -28.54 -15.25
N LEU A 502 -5.33 -27.30 -15.29
CA LEU A 502 -6.12 -26.77 -16.40
C LEU A 502 -5.23 -26.36 -17.58
N VAL A 503 -3.97 -26.00 -17.34
CA VAL A 503 -2.96 -25.86 -18.40
C VAL A 503 -2.64 -27.21 -19.04
N GLU A 504 -2.46 -28.26 -18.23
CA GLU A 504 -2.13 -29.61 -18.71
C GLU A 504 -3.17 -30.18 -19.70
N VAL A 505 -4.46 -29.88 -19.50
CA VAL A 505 -5.52 -30.31 -20.41
C VAL A 505 -5.72 -29.33 -21.58
N GLY A 506 -5.07 -28.16 -21.57
CA GLY A 506 -5.16 -27.15 -22.62
C GLY A 506 -6.31 -26.15 -22.49
N THR A 507 -6.92 -26.05 -21.30
CA THR A 507 -7.94 -25.02 -21.00
C THR A 507 -7.30 -23.65 -20.77
N PHE A 508 -6.17 -23.60 -20.06
CA PHE A 508 -5.42 -22.36 -19.77
C PHE A 508 -4.06 -22.34 -20.46
N ASN A 509 -3.50 -21.14 -20.66
CA ASN A 509 -2.15 -20.97 -21.21
C ASN A 509 -1.08 -21.00 -20.12
N GLN A 510 -1.43 -20.57 -18.91
CA GLN A 510 -0.56 -20.48 -17.74
C GLN A 510 -1.38 -20.63 -16.46
N ALA A 511 -0.75 -21.08 -15.37
CA ALA A 511 -1.47 -21.45 -14.14
C ALA A 511 -2.21 -20.28 -13.48
N ASP A 512 -1.68 -19.06 -13.58
CA ASP A 512 -2.27 -17.85 -12.99
C ASP A 512 -3.45 -17.28 -13.82
N ASP A 513 -3.77 -17.87 -14.99
CA ASP A 513 -5.01 -17.56 -15.73
C ASP A 513 -6.27 -17.85 -14.90
N ILE A 514 -6.16 -18.73 -13.91
CA ILE A 514 -7.22 -19.03 -12.94
C ILE A 514 -7.80 -17.78 -12.26
N TYR A 515 -6.99 -16.76 -11.99
CA TYR A 515 -7.44 -15.53 -11.31
C TYR A 515 -8.35 -14.67 -12.19
N TYR A 516 -8.38 -14.94 -13.50
CA TYR A 516 -9.04 -14.11 -14.51
C TYR A 516 -10.34 -14.71 -15.04
N VAL A 517 -10.86 -15.76 -14.40
CA VAL A 517 -12.16 -16.37 -14.69
C VAL A 517 -13.04 -16.44 -13.43
N SER A 518 -14.33 -16.73 -13.59
CA SER A 518 -15.26 -16.88 -12.45
C SER A 518 -15.16 -18.27 -11.82
N SER A 519 -15.68 -18.46 -10.61
CA SER A 519 -15.73 -19.78 -9.99
C SER A 519 -16.70 -20.75 -10.68
N ASP A 520 -17.75 -20.23 -11.35
CA ASP A 520 -18.65 -21.03 -12.19
C ASP A 520 -17.91 -21.55 -13.45
N ASP A 521 -17.05 -20.72 -14.06
CA ASP A 521 -16.18 -21.13 -15.17
C ASP A 521 -15.21 -22.24 -14.71
N LEU A 522 -14.68 -22.14 -13.48
CA LEU A 522 -13.81 -23.17 -12.90
C LEU A 522 -14.56 -24.49 -12.65
N GLU A 523 -15.82 -24.45 -12.19
CA GLU A 523 -16.66 -25.66 -12.08
C GLU A 523 -16.83 -26.33 -13.44
N ALA A 524 -17.14 -25.55 -14.48
CA ALA A 524 -17.27 -26.06 -15.84
C ALA A 524 -15.95 -26.67 -16.35
N ALA A 525 -14.82 -26.00 -16.09
CA ALA A 525 -13.49 -26.47 -16.47
C ALA A 525 -13.09 -27.76 -15.75
N ILE A 526 -13.39 -27.88 -14.46
CA ILE A 526 -13.15 -29.11 -13.66
C ILE A 526 -14.00 -30.26 -14.20
N ALA A 527 -15.28 -30.01 -14.49
CA ALA A 527 -16.17 -31.01 -15.06
C ALA A 527 -15.73 -31.46 -16.47
N ALA A 528 -15.31 -30.54 -17.32
CA ALA A 528 -14.75 -30.85 -18.64
C ALA A 528 -13.47 -31.69 -18.52
N ARG A 529 -12.55 -31.29 -17.63
CA ARG A 529 -11.30 -32.02 -17.38
C ARG A 529 -11.55 -33.44 -16.87
N ALA A 530 -12.58 -33.65 -16.03
CA ALA A 530 -12.95 -34.99 -15.57
C ALA A 530 -13.38 -35.94 -16.71
N ASN A 531 -13.71 -35.38 -17.88
CA ASN A 531 -14.04 -36.11 -19.10
C ASN A 531 -12.92 -36.00 -20.17
N ASP A 532 -11.69 -35.65 -19.78
CA ASP A 532 -10.54 -35.42 -20.66
C ASP A 532 -10.80 -34.36 -21.76
N GLN A 533 -11.62 -33.36 -21.45
CA GLN A 533 -11.97 -32.24 -22.34
C GLN A 533 -11.35 -30.93 -21.87
N ALA A 534 -10.97 -30.09 -22.84
CA ALA A 534 -10.46 -28.74 -22.64
C ALA A 534 -11.53 -27.69 -22.98
N LEU A 535 -11.44 -26.53 -22.34
CA LEU A 535 -12.26 -25.34 -22.64
C LEU A 535 -11.33 -24.15 -22.99
N PRO A 536 -10.63 -24.18 -24.13
CA PRO A 536 -9.64 -23.15 -24.49
C PRO A 536 -10.22 -21.72 -24.56
N GLU A 537 -11.53 -21.58 -24.73
CA GLU A 537 -12.24 -20.31 -24.63
C GLU A 537 -12.07 -19.63 -23.26
N LEU A 538 -11.92 -20.40 -22.17
CA LEU A 538 -11.67 -19.85 -20.84
C LEU A 538 -10.24 -19.30 -20.72
N GLY A 539 -9.26 -19.94 -21.39
CA GLY A 539 -7.91 -19.41 -21.51
C GLY A 539 -7.88 -18.10 -22.31
N GLN A 540 -8.65 -17.99 -23.38
CA GLN A 540 -8.79 -16.73 -24.14
C GLN A 540 -9.43 -15.63 -23.29
N GLN A 541 -10.53 -15.95 -22.59
CA GLN A 541 -11.19 -15.03 -21.65
C GLN A 541 -10.23 -14.54 -20.56
N ALA A 542 -9.42 -15.43 -19.99
CA ALA A 542 -8.45 -15.07 -18.97
C ALA A 542 -7.41 -14.04 -19.47
N GLN A 543 -6.92 -14.20 -20.69
CA GLN A 543 -5.97 -13.26 -21.31
C GLN A 543 -6.63 -11.90 -21.57
N GLU A 544 -7.84 -11.89 -22.13
CA GLU A 544 -8.61 -10.65 -22.35
C GLU A 544 -8.85 -9.88 -21.04
N GLN A 545 -9.21 -10.58 -19.96
CA GLN A 545 -9.40 -9.97 -18.65
C GLN A 545 -8.10 -9.47 -18.03
N ARG A 546 -6.97 -10.16 -18.25
CA ARG A 546 -5.64 -9.73 -17.82
C ARG A 546 -5.22 -8.44 -18.52
N GLU A 547 -5.37 -8.38 -19.84
CA GLU A 547 -5.11 -7.17 -20.63
C GLU A 547 -6.00 -6.01 -20.20
N LEU A 548 -7.31 -6.27 -20.01
CA LEU A 548 -8.25 -5.27 -19.52
C LEU A 548 -7.87 -4.75 -18.13
N ARG A 549 -7.42 -5.61 -17.21
CA ARG A 549 -6.91 -5.20 -15.90
C ARG A 549 -5.68 -4.30 -16.06
N ALA A 550 -4.73 -4.66 -16.92
CA ALA A 550 -3.53 -3.87 -17.18
C ALA A 550 -3.85 -2.48 -17.77
N LEU A 551 -4.85 -2.38 -18.64
CA LEU A 551 -5.35 -1.10 -19.15
C LEU A 551 -5.99 -0.26 -18.05
N ARG A 552 -6.76 -0.89 -17.15
CA ARG A 552 -7.43 -0.21 -16.04
C ARG A 552 -6.45 0.40 -15.06
N PHE A 553 -5.29 -0.20 -14.81
CA PHE A 553 -4.23 0.40 -13.98
C PHE A 553 -3.76 1.78 -14.47
N ARG A 554 -3.98 2.10 -15.74
CA ARG A 554 -3.62 3.39 -16.36
C ARG A 554 -4.75 4.40 -16.31
N MET A 555 -5.92 4.04 -15.77
CA MET A 555 -7.06 4.93 -15.58
C MET A 555 -6.95 5.65 -14.24
N ASP A 556 -7.27 6.95 -14.25
CA ASP A 556 -7.52 7.67 -13.01
C ASP A 556 -8.96 7.42 -12.54
N ALA A 557 -9.08 6.63 -11.47
CA ALA A 557 -10.38 6.25 -10.93
C ALA A 557 -10.89 7.32 -9.95
N PRO A 558 -12.06 7.95 -10.21
CA PRO A 558 -12.52 9.09 -9.42
C PRO A 558 -12.74 8.71 -7.96
N PRO A 559 -12.51 9.61 -7.00
CA PRO A 559 -12.73 9.33 -5.58
C PRO A 559 -14.20 9.14 -5.22
N ALA A 560 -15.12 9.64 -6.07
CA ALA A 560 -16.57 9.56 -5.89
C ALA A 560 -17.33 9.52 -7.24
N ILE A 561 -18.44 8.79 -7.29
CA ILE A 561 -19.36 8.72 -8.45
C ILE A 561 -20.82 8.85 -7.94
N PRO A 562 -21.59 9.89 -8.33
CA PRO A 562 -21.13 11.10 -9.02
C PRO A 562 -20.10 11.91 -8.19
N PRO A 563 -19.34 12.81 -8.82
CA PRO A 563 -18.41 13.70 -8.13
C PRO A 563 -19.07 14.43 -6.96
N LEU A 564 -18.36 14.51 -5.83
CA LEU A 564 -18.83 15.21 -4.64
C LEU A 564 -19.02 16.70 -4.97
N LYS A 565 -20.21 17.26 -4.68
CA LYS A 565 -20.41 18.72 -4.71
C LYS A 565 -19.56 19.34 -3.59
N GLU A 566 -18.74 20.34 -3.92
CA GLU A 566 -17.88 21.03 -2.96
C GLU A 566 -18.67 21.50 -1.74
N SER A 567 -18.35 20.93 -0.57
CA SER A 567 -18.86 21.43 0.70
C SER A 567 -17.88 22.48 1.21
N LYS A 568 -18.22 23.76 1.04
CA LYS A 568 -17.53 24.84 1.74
C LYS A 568 -17.73 24.68 3.25
N GLY A 569 -16.67 24.32 3.97
CA GLY A 569 -16.49 24.72 5.36
C GLY A 569 -16.84 23.73 6.48
N THR A 570 -17.15 22.45 6.21
CA THR A 570 -17.24 21.45 7.29
C THR A 570 -16.08 20.46 7.23
N ALA A 571 -15.20 20.51 8.23
CA ALA A 571 -14.17 19.50 8.47
C ALA A 571 -14.85 18.14 8.67
N ASN A 572 -14.82 17.29 7.65
CA ASN A 572 -15.33 15.93 7.73
C ASN A 572 -14.27 15.07 8.47
N PRO A 573 -14.57 14.51 9.66
CA PRO A 573 -13.64 13.65 10.40
C PRO A 573 -13.28 12.34 9.67
N LEU A 574 -13.92 12.08 8.52
CA LEU A 574 -13.76 10.89 7.70
C LEU A 574 -13.24 11.22 6.28
N ALA A 575 -12.75 12.44 6.06
CA ALA A 575 -12.06 12.80 4.82
C ALA A 575 -10.71 12.09 4.76
N THR A 576 -10.35 11.57 3.59
CA THR A 576 -9.06 10.93 3.29
C THR A 576 -8.13 11.84 2.49
N ILE A 577 -8.60 13.04 2.15
CA ILE A 577 -7.92 14.07 1.35
C ILE A 577 -8.29 15.45 1.92
N ARG A 578 -7.33 16.38 1.93
CA ARG A 578 -7.57 17.81 2.15
C ARG A 578 -7.32 18.57 0.85
N ASN A 579 -8.32 19.30 0.36
CA ASN A 579 -8.20 20.05 -0.90
C ASN A 579 -7.16 21.19 -0.77
N HIS A 580 -6.44 21.45 -1.85
CA HIS A 580 -5.47 22.55 -1.97
C HIS A 580 -5.96 23.60 -2.96
N GLU A 581 -5.51 24.84 -2.77
CA GLU A 581 -5.61 25.86 -3.81
C GLU A 581 -4.59 25.52 -4.92
N ASP A 582 -4.99 25.74 -6.17
CA ASP A 582 -4.13 25.50 -7.33
C ASP A 582 -2.87 26.38 -7.25
N GLY A 583 -1.69 25.76 -7.43
CA GLY A 583 -0.40 26.45 -7.42
C GLY A 583 0.19 26.79 -6.04
N ALA A 584 -0.39 26.30 -4.93
CA ALA A 584 0.21 26.47 -3.61
C ALA A 584 1.55 25.72 -3.49
N THR A 585 2.61 26.42 -3.09
CA THR A 585 3.94 25.86 -2.78
C THR A 585 3.96 25.00 -1.53
N THR A 586 3.00 25.20 -0.63
CA THR A 586 2.80 24.39 0.58
C THR A 586 1.52 23.58 0.46
N LEU A 587 1.67 22.27 0.42
CA LEU A 587 0.59 21.29 0.48
C LEU A 587 0.21 21.01 1.94
N ARG A 588 -1.05 20.63 2.19
CA ARG A 588 -1.63 20.48 3.54
C ARG A 588 -2.35 19.14 3.76
N GLY A 589 -1.67 18.14 4.29
CA GLY A 589 -2.33 16.90 4.70
C GLY A 589 -2.88 16.93 6.14
N PHE A 590 -3.12 15.74 6.66
CA PHE A 590 -3.34 15.48 8.08
C PHE A 590 -1.99 15.40 8.80
N ALA A 591 -1.88 16.04 9.96
CA ALA A 591 -0.77 15.88 10.89
C ALA A 591 -0.88 14.51 11.56
N VAL A 592 0.08 13.62 11.31
CA VAL A 592 -0.06 12.21 11.68
C VAL A 592 1.01 11.75 12.66
N SER A 593 2.27 11.94 12.28
CA SER A 593 3.44 11.60 13.08
C SER A 593 4.29 12.85 13.26
N PRO A 594 4.59 13.25 14.50
CA PRO A 594 5.18 14.55 14.81
C PRO A 594 6.65 14.66 14.38
N GLY A 595 7.13 15.89 14.23
CA GLY A 595 8.52 16.20 13.89
C GLY A 595 8.65 17.01 12.61
N LYS A 596 9.83 17.57 12.41
CA LYS A 596 10.18 18.39 11.23
C LYS A 596 11.45 17.86 10.61
N ILE A 597 11.48 17.76 9.28
CA ILE A 597 12.66 17.35 8.55
C ILE A 597 12.68 17.96 7.15
N THR A 598 13.88 18.18 6.64
CA THR A 598 14.13 18.54 5.25
C THR A 598 14.90 17.40 4.60
N GLY A 599 14.51 17.00 3.39
CA GLY A 599 15.15 15.90 2.70
C GLY A 599 14.72 15.77 1.24
N VAL A 600 15.41 14.90 0.52
CA VAL A 600 15.14 14.61 -0.89
C VAL A 600 13.93 13.69 -1.02
N ALA A 601 13.08 13.90 -2.02
CA ALA A 601 11.91 13.07 -2.30
C ALA A 601 12.28 11.78 -3.05
N SER A 602 11.86 10.63 -2.51
CA SER A 602 11.74 9.36 -3.22
C SER A 602 10.27 9.13 -3.55
N VAL A 603 9.87 9.36 -4.80
CA VAL A 603 8.49 9.14 -5.27
C VAL A 603 8.34 7.70 -5.75
N ILE A 604 7.56 6.92 -5.02
CA ILE A 604 7.37 5.49 -5.23
C ILE A 604 5.87 5.28 -5.48
N MET A 605 5.50 4.71 -6.64
CA MET A 605 4.10 4.55 -7.02
C MET A 605 3.56 3.15 -6.70
N SER A 606 4.44 2.15 -6.76
CA SER A 606 4.07 0.74 -6.60
C SER A 606 5.19 -0.06 -5.93
N PRO A 607 4.90 -1.29 -5.46
CA PRO A 607 5.93 -2.24 -5.00
C PRO A 607 7.08 -2.48 -6.00
N ASN A 608 6.80 -2.38 -7.30
CA ASN A 608 7.81 -2.54 -8.35
C ASN A 608 8.81 -1.37 -8.39
N ASP A 609 8.49 -0.25 -7.75
CA ASP A 609 9.36 0.93 -7.66
C ASP A 609 10.18 0.95 -6.36
N PHE A 610 10.10 -0.09 -5.51
CA PHE A 610 10.77 -0.10 -4.21
C PHE A 610 12.30 0.06 -4.31
N ASP A 611 12.88 -0.35 -5.44
CA ASP A 611 14.30 -0.17 -5.76
C ASP A 611 14.71 1.31 -5.92
N LYS A 612 13.75 2.20 -6.21
CA LYS A 612 13.97 3.65 -6.36
C LYS A 612 14.08 4.37 -5.02
N MET A 613 13.74 3.71 -3.90
CA MET A 613 13.82 4.31 -2.57
C MET A 613 15.28 4.57 -2.18
N GLN A 614 15.62 5.84 -1.97
CA GLN A 614 16.94 6.23 -1.46
C GLN A 614 16.98 6.16 0.07
N PRO A 615 18.05 5.66 0.69
CA PRO A 615 18.22 5.72 2.15
C PRO A 615 18.15 7.16 2.67
N ASP A 616 17.50 7.35 3.83
CA ASP A 616 17.34 8.62 4.54
C ASP A 616 16.62 9.73 3.71
N SER A 617 15.79 9.31 2.75
CA SER A 617 14.97 10.21 1.91
C SER A 617 13.51 10.26 2.38
N ILE A 618 12.73 11.21 1.84
CA ILE A 618 11.30 11.36 2.12
C ILE A 618 10.52 10.46 1.17
N LEU A 619 9.81 9.48 1.73
CA LEU A 619 8.95 8.58 0.98
C LEU A 619 7.66 9.31 0.58
N VAL A 620 7.44 9.45 -0.73
CA VAL A 620 6.21 10.03 -1.30
C VAL A 620 5.50 8.95 -2.10
N CYS A 621 4.27 8.60 -1.75
CA CYS A 621 3.50 7.57 -2.46
C CYS A 621 1.99 7.83 -2.47
N PRO A 622 1.20 7.18 -3.35
CA PRO A 622 -0.24 7.41 -3.39
C PRO A 622 -0.93 6.98 -2.09
N LEU A 623 -0.51 5.83 -1.56
CA LEU A 623 -0.99 5.26 -0.31
C LEU A 623 0.01 4.23 0.21
N THR A 624 -0.10 3.90 1.49
CA THR A 624 0.70 2.85 2.14
C THR A 624 -0.17 1.66 2.52
N THR A 625 0.25 0.46 2.15
CA THR A 625 -0.30 -0.83 2.64
C THR A 625 0.75 -1.55 3.51
N PRO A 626 0.41 -2.64 4.24
CA PRO A 626 1.38 -3.40 5.05
C PRO A 626 2.70 -3.72 4.37
N ALA A 627 2.67 -3.97 3.08
CA ALA A 627 3.86 -4.20 2.28
C ALA A 627 4.88 -3.04 2.24
N TRP A 628 4.40 -1.80 2.31
CA TRP A 628 5.26 -0.61 2.27
C TRP A 628 6.14 -0.49 3.50
N THR A 629 5.81 -1.22 4.58
CA THR A 629 6.59 -1.29 5.82
C THR A 629 8.07 -1.56 5.55
N GLN A 630 8.42 -2.30 4.49
CA GLN A 630 9.80 -2.58 4.12
C GLN A 630 10.63 -1.34 3.78
N LEU A 631 9.99 -0.25 3.33
CA LEU A 631 10.67 1.00 3.01
C LEU A 631 10.85 1.92 4.22
N PHE A 632 10.06 1.75 5.29
CA PHE A 632 10.09 2.63 6.46
C PHE A 632 11.43 2.65 7.20
N PRO A 633 12.21 1.56 7.30
CA PRO A 633 13.57 1.62 7.83
C PRO A 633 14.49 2.60 7.10
N HIS A 634 14.20 2.87 5.82
CA HIS A 634 14.98 3.75 4.94
C HIS A 634 14.37 5.16 4.78
N ALA A 635 13.15 5.38 5.26
CA ALA A 635 12.45 6.64 5.13
C ALA A 635 12.79 7.61 6.28
N ALA A 636 13.11 8.86 5.92
CA ALA A 636 13.30 9.95 6.86
C ALA A 636 11.97 10.66 7.22
N ALA A 637 11.00 10.67 6.30
CA ALA A 637 9.62 11.08 6.51
C ALA A 637 8.68 10.40 5.50
N LEU A 638 7.37 10.53 5.72
CA LEU A 638 6.31 9.97 4.87
C LEU A 638 5.32 11.03 4.40
N VAL A 639 5.02 11.02 3.10
CA VAL A 639 3.96 11.82 2.47
C VAL A 639 3.06 10.92 1.64
N THR A 640 1.73 11.02 1.80
CA THR A 640 0.78 10.28 0.95
C THR A 640 -0.35 11.13 0.39
N ASP A 641 -0.80 10.77 -0.81
CA ASP A 641 -1.99 11.38 -1.43
C ASP A 641 -3.26 11.01 -0.68
N ILE A 642 -3.40 9.72 -0.36
CA ILE A 642 -4.56 9.16 0.32
C ILE A 642 -4.12 8.74 1.72
N GLY A 643 -4.88 9.18 2.71
CA GLY A 643 -4.70 8.70 4.08
C GLY A 643 -5.43 9.57 5.09
N SER A 644 -5.63 9.00 6.26
CA SER A 644 -6.19 9.70 7.42
C SER A 644 -5.28 9.47 8.63
N ILE A 645 -5.52 10.20 9.72
CA ILE A 645 -4.79 10.03 11.00
C ILE A 645 -4.75 8.56 11.49
N LEU A 646 -5.70 7.73 11.00
CA LEU A 646 -5.92 6.35 11.40
C LEU A 646 -5.67 5.33 10.28
N ALA A 647 -5.12 5.77 9.13
CA ALA A 647 -4.68 4.91 8.03
C ALA A 647 -3.47 4.07 8.44
N HIS A 648 -3.16 3.01 7.69
CA HIS A 648 -2.05 2.12 8.03
C HIS A 648 -0.69 2.85 8.09
N GLY A 649 -0.32 3.63 7.06
CA GLY A 649 0.93 4.39 7.05
C GLY A 649 1.05 5.39 8.18
N SER A 650 -0.07 5.88 8.71
CA SER A 650 -0.08 6.76 9.87
C SER A 650 0.48 6.11 11.12
N ILE A 651 0.28 4.81 11.25
CA ILE A 651 0.61 4.07 12.44
C ILE A 651 2.03 3.55 12.34
N VAL A 652 2.39 3.00 11.17
CA VAL A 652 3.76 2.63 10.88
C VAL A 652 4.68 3.86 11.02
N ALA A 653 4.29 5.04 10.51
CA ALA A 653 5.09 6.24 10.70
C ALA A 653 5.30 6.62 12.18
N ARG A 654 4.28 6.45 13.01
CA ARG A 654 4.36 6.68 14.47
C ARG A 654 5.24 5.65 15.17
N GLU A 655 5.21 4.39 14.73
CA GLU A 655 6.05 3.31 15.26
C GLU A 655 7.52 3.51 14.92
N TYR A 656 7.79 3.92 13.68
CA TYR A 656 9.12 4.29 13.19
C TYR A 656 9.56 5.68 13.67
N GLY A 657 8.65 6.47 14.25
CA GLY A 657 8.95 7.80 14.77
C GLY A 657 9.41 8.78 13.72
N ILE A 658 9.01 8.58 12.46
CA ILE A 658 9.35 9.47 11.34
C ILE A 658 8.23 10.52 11.18
N PRO A 659 8.54 11.79 10.86
CA PRO A 659 7.52 12.78 10.55
C PRO A 659 6.63 12.33 9.39
N ALA A 660 5.32 12.53 9.49
CA ALA A 660 4.40 12.09 8.44
C ALA A 660 3.20 13.01 8.23
N VAL A 661 2.89 13.23 6.95
CA VAL A 661 1.76 14.03 6.45
C VAL A 661 1.00 13.21 5.41
N LEU A 662 -0.21 12.78 5.74
CA LEU A 662 -1.01 11.91 4.85
C LEU A 662 -2.25 12.63 4.34
N GLY A 663 -2.84 12.15 3.25
CA GLY A 663 -4.08 12.70 2.71
C GLY A 663 -3.89 14.06 2.05
N VAL A 664 -2.74 14.26 1.39
CA VAL A 664 -2.40 15.49 0.66
C VAL A 664 -3.23 15.63 -0.63
N GLY A 665 -3.68 14.51 -1.20
CA GLY A 665 -4.51 14.47 -2.41
C GLY A 665 -3.73 14.31 -3.71
N ASP A 666 -2.75 15.17 -3.96
CA ASP A 666 -2.02 15.23 -5.24
C ASP A 666 -0.50 15.42 -5.09
N ALA A 667 0.06 15.00 -3.95
CA ALA A 667 1.50 15.04 -3.70
C ALA A 667 2.30 14.26 -4.75
N THR A 668 1.89 13.06 -5.14
CA THR A 668 2.63 12.26 -6.14
C THR A 668 2.58 12.85 -7.55
N GLN A 669 1.59 13.71 -7.83
CA GLN A 669 1.47 14.39 -9.11
C GLN A 669 2.30 15.68 -9.15
N ARG A 670 2.46 16.35 -8.00
CA ARG A 670 3.18 17.63 -7.89
C ARG A 670 4.67 17.47 -7.57
N ILE A 671 5.03 16.48 -6.77
CA ILE A 671 6.40 16.24 -6.30
C ILE A 671 7.10 15.29 -7.26
N LYS A 672 8.30 15.65 -7.70
CA LYS A 672 9.14 14.83 -8.57
C LYS A 672 10.23 14.11 -7.76
N PRO A 673 10.70 12.94 -8.23
CA PRO A 673 11.88 12.29 -7.65
C PRO A 673 13.07 13.26 -7.61
N GLY A 674 13.73 13.37 -6.47
CA GLY A 674 14.87 14.27 -6.30
C GLY A 674 14.54 15.66 -5.74
N ASP A 675 13.26 16.06 -5.69
CA ASP A 675 12.85 17.35 -5.14
C ASP A 675 13.25 17.47 -3.66
N MET A 676 13.69 18.66 -3.25
CA MET A 676 13.94 18.93 -1.83
C MET A 676 12.63 19.35 -1.16
N LEU A 677 12.25 18.66 -0.09
CA LEU A 677 11.00 18.94 0.64
C LEU A 677 11.27 19.30 2.09
N GLU A 678 10.49 20.24 2.63
CA GLU A 678 10.35 20.46 4.06
C GLU A 678 9.02 19.86 4.54
N ILE A 679 9.10 18.94 5.51
CA ILE A 679 7.95 18.26 6.11
C ILE A 679 7.77 18.75 7.54
N ASP A 680 6.56 19.19 7.86
CA ASP A 680 6.13 19.49 9.22
C ASP A 680 4.98 18.56 9.61
N GLY A 681 5.34 17.44 10.25
CA GLY A 681 4.40 16.42 10.72
C GLY A 681 3.56 16.87 11.93
N ASP A 682 3.98 17.92 12.65
CA ASP A 682 3.20 18.50 13.75
C ASP A 682 2.03 19.35 13.21
N ARG A 683 2.24 20.06 12.10
CA ARG A 683 1.24 20.93 11.45
C ARG A 683 0.51 20.28 10.27
N GLY A 684 1.04 19.18 9.74
CA GLY A 684 0.49 18.50 8.57
C GLY A 684 0.78 19.24 7.27
N THR A 685 1.97 19.81 7.09
CA THR A 685 2.34 20.57 5.89
C THR A 685 3.56 20.03 5.19
N VAL A 686 3.56 20.11 3.85
CA VAL A 686 4.65 19.70 2.96
C VAL A 686 4.98 20.89 2.06
N THR A 687 6.21 21.37 2.07
CA THR A 687 6.66 22.47 1.22
C THR A 687 7.71 21.97 0.25
N VAL A 688 7.49 22.17 -1.04
CA VAL A 688 8.51 21.92 -2.07
C VAL A 688 9.47 23.11 -2.07
N LEU A 689 10.74 22.85 -1.77
CA LEU A 689 11.77 23.88 -1.76
C LEU A 689 12.30 24.08 -3.18
N PRO A 690 12.64 25.32 -3.58
CA PRO A 690 13.27 25.58 -4.86
C PRO A 690 14.64 24.86 -4.95
N PRO A 691 15.04 24.39 -6.14
CA PRO A 691 16.36 23.79 -6.33
C PRO A 691 17.46 24.82 -6.00
N GLU A 692 18.50 24.38 -5.27
CA GLU A 692 19.69 25.19 -4.95
C GLU A 692 20.56 25.48 -6.17
#